data_AF-A0A7C5S6L0-F1
#
_entry.id   AF-A0A7C5S6L0-F1
#
_cell.length_a   1.000
_cell.length_b   1.000
_cell.length_c   1.000
_cell.angle_alpha   90.00
_cell.angle_beta   90.00
_cell.angle_gamma   90.00
#
_symmetry.space_group_name_H-M   'P 1'
#
loop_
_entity.id
_entity.type
_entity.pdbx_description
1 polymer ?
#
loop_
_entity_poly.entity_id
_entity_poly.type
_entity_poly.pdbx_seq_one_letter_code
_entity_poly.pdbx_strand_id
1 'polypeptide(L)'
;MGIFYGAEPYRLKTIEPLRLLPPEERRQALERAGYNVFRLSHEEVFLTFAHFRGLHAMSDSQWSGMLIGDEAYAGSRNFFHLEQSARSAFATSWLIPTHRGRGALNLLAHACFPKGTLLFHGPLSPLEEFHFRRFGARLVPVPVVWTDTGIAPQQEFLQEMLAEEVPQYFYWRLSPEGLGFPPSDLRTLRRIFAMLAERGVRILWNASGCFAHCAVQGLSPDILRELARHAFVVLWNAREDGFSHTGALLCGTDPELYQSLQALVVVYEGLHTYGGLAGRDMEAIARGMQEALTRPELFQHHWQLRTWLQRELHRRGFQVGELQSLWGIHLSAADFGRQDTLEHLAALAAALYLLSGISIGINADRLWIALPLRRYMPEHFLYLLTALERLREGAASVPLLRPDAPLTEFWHEDATFTPLGDFPEICVLPPASLPPYRIKHVELLLRRSREERHRALCQAGYNTFLLRSEDVFIDLLTDSGTSAQSDQQWAELLRAPEPLNRSAAWEIFAETVRQVLGFPYVLVTHQGRAAEHILSQTLIRPGQYVLNNMYFTTTREHQERAGGIFVDLIIPEAHDPENPHPFKGDMDTEAVEDFIHRHGADQIAYICLEMNVNMAGGQPVSLEGTRRLAAVARHYGIPLIFDATRCAENAYLIRQREPGQHERSIAEILRELMSYADGLTFSAKKDVLVNIGGFLALRDEQLYRRMVRLLRLFEGEPYTGGLAARDLLAMAQGLREMLALEYLRSRIEQVQQFGAALQAAGIPIVVPIGGHAVYVDAARVFPHIPQDCFPAQCLAAELYRESGVRSMERGTVSAGRDPRTGRHRYPKLELVRLTLPRRVYTSAHLEAVVEGLQAVLRRRDTVRGLRMVYEPPVLRFFTARFEPL
;
A
#
# COMPACT_ATOMS: atom_id res chain seq x y z
N MET A 1 5.36 -14.23 11.39
CA MET A 1 5.54 -12.78 11.41
C MET A 1 6.75 -12.48 12.27
N GLY A 2 7.81 -11.99 11.64
CA GLY A 2 9.17 -11.87 12.18
C GLY A 2 9.98 -10.88 11.34
N ILE A 3 9.33 -9.82 10.85
CA ILE A 3 9.91 -8.80 9.97
C ILE A 3 10.39 -7.64 10.84
N PHE A 4 11.68 -7.65 11.18
CA PHE A 4 12.24 -6.81 12.26
C PHE A 4 12.58 -5.34 11.89
N TYR A 5 12.07 -4.79 10.79
CA TYR A 5 12.39 -3.40 10.39
C TYR A 5 11.34 -2.34 10.76
N GLY A 6 10.27 -2.73 11.45
CA GLY A 6 9.21 -1.82 11.92
C GLY A 6 8.16 -1.49 10.85
N ALA A 7 7.01 -0.97 11.28
CA ALA A 7 5.92 -0.59 10.39
C ALA A 7 6.29 0.62 9.51
N GLU A 8 5.84 0.59 8.26
CA GLU A 8 6.04 1.69 7.32
C GLU A 8 5.40 2.99 7.84
N PRO A 9 6.04 4.16 7.68
CA PRO A 9 5.45 5.45 8.06
C PRO A 9 4.42 5.96 7.03
N TYR A 10 3.76 5.05 6.32
CA TYR A 10 2.78 5.34 5.28
C TYR A 10 1.86 4.14 5.08
N ARG A 11 0.65 4.39 4.59
CA ARG A 11 -0.28 3.33 4.14
C ARG A 11 -0.53 3.40 2.65
N LEU A 12 -0.98 2.30 2.07
CA LEU A 12 -1.31 2.22 0.66
C LEU A 12 -2.63 2.97 0.39
N LYS A 13 -2.65 3.76 -0.70
CA LYS A 13 -3.84 4.49 -1.16
C LYS A 13 -4.30 4.03 -2.54
N THR A 14 -3.34 3.77 -3.43
CA THR A 14 -3.58 3.13 -4.73
C THR A 14 -2.59 2.01 -4.94
N ILE A 15 -3.06 0.91 -5.52
CA ILE A 15 -2.25 -0.25 -5.90
C ILE A 15 -2.21 -0.42 -7.41
N GLU A 16 -1.18 -1.10 -7.88
CA GLU A 16 -1.04 -1.54 -9.27
C GLU A 16 -1.03 -3.08 -9.26
N PRO A 17 -2.06 -3.75 -9.83
CA PRO A 17 -2.12 -5.21 -9.89
C PRO A 17 -0.90 -5.80 -10.61
N LEU A 18 -0.43 -6.94 -10.11
CA LEU A 18 0.68 -7.68 -10.70
C LEU A 18 0.18 -9.00 -11.29
N ARG A 19 0.74 -9.36 -12.44
CA ARG A 19 0.48 -10.64 -13.11
C ARG A 19 1.79 -11.39 -13.24
N LEU A 20 1.85 -12.59 -12.65
CA LEU A 20 2.93 -13.52 -12.95
C LEU A 20 2.55 -14.29 -14.21
N LEU A 21 3.35 -14.15 -15.26
CA LEU A 21 3.16 -14.91 -16.49
C LEU A 21 3.43 -16.41 -16.24
N PRO A 22 2.69 -17.31 -16.90
CA PRO A 22 3.01 -18.72 -16.94
C PRO A 22 4.46 -18.98 -17.38
N PRO A 23 5.07 -20.10 -16.97
CA PRO A 23 6.47 -20.40 -17.25
C PRO A 23 6.83 -20.33 -18.74
N GLU A 24 5.96 -20.86 -19.59
CA GLU A 24 6.15 -20.88 -21.04
C GLU A 24 6.08 -19.47 -21.65
N GLU A 25 5.11 -18.66 -21.22
CA GLU A 25 5.02 -17.25 -21.65
C GLU A 25 6.24 -16.44 -21.22
N ARG A 26 6.81 -16.70 -20.03
CA ARG A 26 8.07 -16.08 -19.59
C ARG A 26 9.24 -16.48 -20.47
N ARG A 27 9.34 -17.76 -20.86
CA ARG A 27 10.40 -18.23 -21.77
C ARG A 27 10.33 -17.50 -23.11
N GLN A 28 9.14 -17.45 -23.71
CA GLN A 28 8.91 -16.74 -24.97
C GLN A 28 9.20 -15.23 -24.86
N ALA A 29 8.83 -14.60 -23.74
CA ALA A 29 9.16 -13.21 -23.48
C ALA A 29 10.68 -12.98 -23.42
N LEU A 30 11.41 -13.84 -22.71
CA LEU A 30 12.86 -13.74 -22.56
C LEU A 30 13.59 -13.98 -23.89
N GLU A 31 13.16 -14.95 -24.69
CA GLU A 31 13.71 -15.21 -26.01
C GLU A 31 13.53 -14.01 -26.94
N ARG A 32 12.33 -13.42 -26.97
CA ARG A 32 12.07 -12.18 -27.73
C ARG A 32 12.89 -11.00 -27.25
N ALA A 33 13.20 -10.94 -25.95
CA ALA A 33 14.06 -9.94 -25.35
C ALA A 33 15.56 -10.21 -25.62
N GLY A 34 15.93 -11.25 -26.37
CA GLY A 34 17.32 -11.61 -26.63
C GLY A 34 18.06 -12.04 -25.36
N TYR A 35 17.37 -12.74 -24.47
CA TYR A 35 17.88 -13.17 -23.15
C TYR A 35 18.36 -12.02 -22.24
N ASN A 36 17.95 -10.79 -22.51
CA ASN A 36 18.24 -9.64 -21.68
C ASN A 36 17.00 -9.18 -20.91
N VAL A 37 17.04 -9.28 -19.59
CA VAL A 37 15.91 -8.90 -18.73
C VAL A 37 15.58 -7.40 -18.76
N PHE A 38 16.50 -6.54 -19.19
CA PHE A 38 16.24 -5.10 -19.38
C PHE A 38 15.37 -4.80 -20.61
N ARG A 39 15.28 -5.75 -21.54
CA ARG A 39 14.48 -5.63 -22.77
C ARG A 39 13.08 -6.22 -22.65
N LEU A 40 12.75 -6.81 -21.50
CA LEU A 40 11.41 -7.27 -21.18
C LEU A 40 10.48 -6.05 -21.00
N SER A 41 9.24 -6.16 -21.49
CA SER A 41 8.26 -5.11 -21.21
C SER A 41 7.82 -5.17 -19.75
N HIS A 42 7.31 -4.05 -19.24
CA HIS A 42 6.89 -3.94 -17.85
C HIS A 42 5.76 -4.94 -17.49
N GLU A 43 4.88 -5.29 -18.45
CA GLU A 43 3.79 -6.25 -18.23
C GLU A 43 4.27 -7.72 -18.15
N GLU A 44 5.49 -8.00 -18.60
CA GLU A 44 6.07 -9.34 -18.59
C GLU A 44 6.87 -9.62 -17.32
N VAL A 45 7.23 -8.56 -16.59
CA VAL A 45 8.01 -8.65 -15.35
C VAL A 45 7.07 -8.60 -14.15
N PHE A 46 7.11 -9.65 -13.33
CA PHE A 46 6.31 -9.71 -12.12
C PHE A 46 6.81 -8.73 -11.05
N LEU A 47 8.11 -8.76 -10.75
CA LEU A 47 8.78 -7.82 -9.85
C LEU A 47 10.10 -7.36 -10.48
N THR A 48 10.42 -6.07 -10.38
CA THR A 48 11.69 -5.53 -10.89
C THR A 48 12.49 -4.95 -9.75
N PHE A 49 13.70 -5.48 -9.59
CA PHE A 49 14.77 -4.93 -8.77
C PHE A 49 15.96 -4.52 -9.65
N ALA A 50 15.75 -4.38 -10.97
CA ALA A 50 16.81 -4.07 -11.91
C ALA A 50 17.27 -2.61 -11.85
N HIS A 51 16.37 -1.71 -11.45
CA HIS A 51 16.64 -0.31 -11.19
C HIS A 51 15.55 0.25 -10.29
N PHE A 52 15.82 1.29 -9.51
CA PHE A 52 14.77 2.03 -8.78
C PHE A 52 14.18 3.18 -9.62
N ARG A 53 14.86 3.50 -10.72
CA ARG A 53 14.60 4.61 -11.64
C ARG A 53 13.14 4.60 -12.14
N GLY A 54 12.31 5.52 -11.62
CA GLY A 54 10.90 5.64 -12.02
C GLY A 54 9.94 4.68 -11.32
N LEU A 55 10.35 3.98 -10.27
CA LEU A 55 9.51 2.99 -9.58
C LEU A 55 8.98 3.44 -8.21
N HIS A 56 9.44 4.59 -7.69
CA HIS A 56 9.01 5.11 -6.38
C HIS A 56 7.50 5.35 -6.33
N ALA A 57 6.84 5.03 -5.22
CA ALA A 57 5.46 5.46 -5.04
C ALA A 57 5.40 6.90 -4.53
N MET A 58 4.69 7.76 -5.27
CA MET A 58 4.41 9.14 -4.89
C MET A 58 3.37 9.21 -3.77
N SER A 59 3.44 10.25 -2.94
CA SER A 59 2.42 10.57 -1.93
C SER A 59 1.13 11.14 -2.54
N ASP A 60 0.07 11.22 -1.75
CA ASP A 60 -1.16 11.95 -2.07
C ASP A 60 -0.91 13.42 -2.37
N SER A 61 -0.02 14.08 -1.62
CA SER A 61 0.39 15.45 -1.92
C SER A 61 1.04 15.55 -3.30
N GLN A 62 1.97 14.66 -3.65
CA GLN A 62 2.61 14.67 -4.97
C GLN A 62 1.60 14.38 -6.10
N TRP A 63 0.72 13.39 -5.92
CA TRP A 63 -0.36 13.10 -6.89
C TRP A 63 -1.35 14.26 -7.02
N SER A 64 -1.63 15.00 -5.95
CA SER A 64 -2.42 16.23 -6.03
C SER A 64 -1.70 17.28 -6.89
N GLY A 65 -0.38 17.39 -6.74
CA GLY A 65 0.49 18.22 -7.58
C GLY A 65 0.37 17.87 -9.06
N MET A 66 0.31 16.57 -9.37
CA MET A 66 0.12 16.09 -10.75
C MET A 66 -1.20 16.57 -11.38
N LEU A 67 -2.24 16.80 -10.59
CA LEU A 67 -3.56 17.23 -11.07
C LEU A 67 -3.71 18.76 -11.13
N ILE A 68 -3.05 19.50 -10.23
CA ILE A 68 -3.21 20.95 -10.13
C ILE A 68 -2.10 21.74 -10.82
N GLY A 69 -0.99 21.12 -11.22
CA GLY A 69 0.12 21.82 -11.87
C GLY A 69 -0.35 22.58 -13.11
N ASP A 70 0.06 23.85 -13.24
CA ASP A 70 -0.27 24.66 -14.43
C ASP A 70 0.65 24.33 -15.63
N GLU A 71 0.09 24.12 -16.81
CA GLU A 71 0.87 23.77 -18.01
C GLU A 71 1.32 25.02 -18.79
N ALA A 72 1.62 26.11 -18.07
CA ALA A 72 2.04 27.37 -18.66
C ALA A 72 3.48 27.25 -19.21
N TYR A 73 3.68 27.69 -20.47
CA TYR A 73 4.98 27.62 -21.14
C TYR A 73 6.04 28.54 -20.51
N ALA A 74 5.63 29.71 -19.99
CA ALA A 74 6.48 30.67 -19.31
C ALA A 74 5.74 31.27 -18.12
N GLY A 75 6.46 31.55 -17.04
CA GLY A 75 5.87 32.10 -15.81
C GLY A 75 4.95 31.14 -15.06
N SER A 76 5.15 29.82 -15.24
CA SER A 76 4.41 28.79 -14.50
C SER A 76 4.53 28.99 -13.00
N ARG A 77 3.40 28.89 -12.27
CA ARG A 77 3.40 28.96 -10.80
C ARG A 77 4.23 27.83 -10.18
N ASN A 78 4.26 26.67 -10.83
CA ASN A 78 4.96 25.49 -10.33
C ASN A 78 6.49 25.70 -10.30
N PHE A 79 7.03 26.53 -11.21
CA PHE A 79 8.44 26.94 -11.15
C PHE A 79 8.75 27.67 -9.85
N PHE A 80 7.93 28.63 -9.45
CA PHE A 80 8.15 29.40 -8.21
C PHE A 80 8.01 28.52 -6.97
N HIS A 81 7.08 27.56 -6.96
CA HIS A 81 7.00 26.56 -5.90
C HIS A 81 8.26 25.69 -5.83
N LEU A 82 8.74 25.20 -6.98
CA LEU A 82 9.96 24.41 -7.06
C LEU A 82 11.18 25.22 -6.62
N GLU A 83 11.26 26.49 -7.04
CA GLU A 83 12.30 27.43 -6.62
C GLU A 83 12.27 27.65 -5.12
N GLN A 84 11.10 27.88 -4.53
CA GLN A 84 10.94 28.04 -3.08
C GLN A 84 11.40 26.78 -2.31
N SER A 85 11.07 25.59 -2.83
CA SER A 85 11.54 24.33 -2.25
C SER A 85 13.06 24.18 -2.34
N ALA A 86 13.64 24.46 -3.51
CA ALA A 86 15.09 24.41 -3.70
C ALA A 86 15.83 25.43 -2.80
N ARG A 87 15.29 26.65 -2.66
CA ARG A 87 15.80 27.65 -1.72
C ARG A 87 15.72 27.18 -0.27
N SER A 88 14.63 26.51 0.09
CA SER A 88 14.46 25.95 1.44
C SER A 88 15.47 24.83 1.73
N ALA A 89 15.83 24.03 0.72
CA ALA A 89 16.81 22.96 0.83
C ALA A 89 18.27 23.46 0.86
N PHE A 90 18.63 24.35 -0.07
CA PHE A 90 20.02 24.67 -0.40
C PHE A 90 20.40 26.14 -0.21
N ALA A 91 19.48 27.02 0.20
CA ALA A 91 19.74 28.46 0.40
C ALA A 91 20.35 29.17 -0.84
N THR A 92 19.95 28.77 -2.04
CA THR A 92 20.47 29.28 -3.33
C THR A 92 19.73 30.54 -3.81
N SER A 93 20.32 31.27 -4.77
CA SER A 93 19.78 32.52 -5.32
C SER A 93 19.00 32.35 -6.63
N TRP A 94 19.27 31.29 -7.38
CA TRP A 94 18.62 31.00 -8.66
C TRP A 94 18.43 29.48 -8.85
N LEU A 95 17.52 29.11 -9.76
CA LEU A 95 17.19 27.74 -10.11
C LEU A 95 17.08 27.59 -11.64
N ILE A 96 17.60 26.47 -12.16
CA ILE A 96 17.35 25.99 -13.53
C ILE A 96 16.90 24.53 -13.44
N PRO A 97 15.60 24.24 -13.65
CA PRO A 97 15.13 22.87 -13.82
C PRO A 97 15.70 22.25 -15.10
N THR A 98 15.78 20.93 -15.13
CA THR A 98 16.07 20.14 -16.33
C THR A 98 15.20 18.89 -16.36
N HIS A 99 14.99 18.31 -17.54
CA HIS A 99 14.10 17.17 -17.69
C HIS A 99 14.63 15.97 -16.89
N ARG A 100 15.95 15.74 -16.87
CA ARG A 100 16.63 14.71 -16.06
C ARG A 100 18.03 15.14 -15.63
N GLY A 101 18.64 14.36 -14.73
CA GLY A 101 20.02 14.56 -14.29
C GLY A 101 21.06 14.54 -15.42
N ARG A 102 20.81 13.79 -16.51
CA ARG A 102 21.66 13.83 -17.73
C ARG A 102 21.70 15.22 -18.36
N GLY A 103 20.54 15.88 -18.42
CA GLY A 103 20.42 17.26 -18.91
C GLY A 103 21.21 18.23 -18.04
N ALA A 104 21.00 18.14 -16.71
CA ALA A 104 21.75 18.95 -15.75
C ALA A 104 23.26 18.75 -15.87
N LEU A 105 23.73 17.50 -15.98
CA LEU A 105 25.16 17.19 -16.19
C LEU A 105 25.69 17.75 -17.51
N ASN A 106 24.93 17.65 -18.59
CA ASN A 106 25.33 18.18 -19.89
C ASN A 106 25.46 19.71 -19.87
N LEU A 107 24.48 20.42 -19.30
CA LEU A 107 24.52 21.87 -19.13
C LEU A 107 25.69 22.29 -18.24
N LEU A 108 25.86 21.61 -17.10
CA LEU A 108 26.93 21.86 -16.15
C LEU A 108 28.31 21.69 -16.80
N ALA A 109 28.52 20.56 -17.48
CA ALA A 109 29.79 20.25 -18.13
C ALA A 109 30.11 21.25 -19.24
N HIS A 110 29.13 21.62 -20.06
CA HIS A 110 29.30 22.61 -21.11
C HIS A 110 29.62 24.01 -20.55
N ALA A 111 28.97 24.42 -19.47
CA ALA A 111 29.18 25.73 -18.86
C ALA A 111 30.52 25.83 -18.12
N CYS A 112 30.98 24.75 -17.49
CA CYS A 112 32.13 24.78 -16.57
C CYS A 112 33.45 24.33 -17.20
N PHE A 113 33.45 23.49 -18.23
CA PHE A 113 34.68 22.84 -18.73
C PHE A 113 35.04 23.28 -20.15
N PRO A 114 35.77 24.40 -20.33
CA PRO A 114 36.54 24.61 -21.55
C PRO A 114 37.68 23.56 -21.66
N LYS A 115 38.22 23.37 -22.86
CA LYS A 115 39.26 22.37 -23.15
C LYS A 115 40.48 22.55 -22.25
N GLY A 116 40.88 21.49 -21.55
CA GLY A 116 42.06 21.46 -20.67
C GLY A 116 41.78 21.78 -19.20
N THR A 117 40.52 22.01 -18.83
CA THR A 117 40.13 22.32 -17.44
C THR A 117 40.50 21.20 -16.48
N LEU A 118 41.23 21.52 -15.42
CA LEU A 118 41.57 20.58 -14.36
C LEU A 118 40.39 20.37 -13.41
N LEU A 119 39.91 19.13 -13.29
CA LEU A 119 38.81 18.75 -12.41
C LEU A 119 39.24 17.67 -11.42
N PHE A 120 39.29 18.04 -10.16
CA PHE A 120 39.47 17.08 -9.06
C PHE A 120 38.11 16.48 -8.75
N HIS A 121 38.03 15.18 -8.52
CA HIS A 121 36.73 14.54 -8.32
C HIS A 121 36.75 13.37 -7.32
N GLY A 122 35.64 13.21 -6.62
CA GLY A 122 35.31 11.95 -5.95
C GLY A 122 34.91 10.85 -6.95
N PRO A 123 34.37 9.72 -6.48
CA PRO A 123 33.93 8.65 -7.37
C PRO A 123 32.93 9.14 -8.43
N LEU A 124 33.17 8.80 -9.69
CA LEU A 124 32.30 9.14 -10.83
C LEU A 124 31.57 7.90 -11.32
N SER A 125 30.32 8.07 -11.74
CA SER A 125 29.65 7.12 -12.62
C SER A 125 30.26 7.19 -14.03
N PRO A 126 30.19 6.10 -14.84
CA PRO A 126 30.66 6.11 -16.22
C PRO A 126 30.08 7.28 -17.04
N LEU A 127 28.82 7.63 -16.78
CA LEU A 127 28.12 8.73 -17.45
C LEU A 127 28.73 10.10 -17.11
N GLU A 128 29.04 10.36 -15.85
CA GLU A 128 29.69 11.61 -15.43
C GLU A 128 31.08 11.72 -16.04
N GLU A 129 31.86 10.63 -15.98
CA GLU A 129 33.18 10.57 -16.63
C GLU A 129 33.10 10.85 -18.13
N PHE A 130 32.13 10.25 -18.84
CA PHE A 130 31.88 10.50 -20.25
C PHE A 130 31.58 11.98 -20.53
N HIS A 131 30.64 12.59 -19.80
CA HIS A 131 30.29 13.99 -20.02
C HIS A 131 31.47 14.92 -19.73
N PHE A 132 32.19 14.72 -18.63
CA PHE A 132 33.30 15.58 -18.26
C PHE A 132 34.46 15.48 -19.26
N ARG A 133 34.82 14.26 -19.70
CA ARG A 133 35.85 14.06 -20.73
C ARG A 133 35.42 14.61 -22.09
N ARG A 134 34.16 14.43 -22.48
CA ARG A 134 33.61 14.95 -23.75
C ARG A 134 33.80 16.45 -23.89
N PHE A 135 33.64 17.20 -22.81
CA PHE A 135 33.85 18.66 -22.80
C PHE A 135 35.31 19.06 -22.50
N GLY A 136 36.22 18.08 -22.40
CA GLY A 136 37.67 18.34 -22.34
C GLY A 136 38.23 18.58 -20.95
N ALA A 137 37.55 18.11 -19.89
CA ALA A 137 38.09 18.13 -18.54
C ALA A 137 39.22 17.08 -18.37
N ARG A 138 40.32 17.48 -17.72
CA ARG A 138 41.36 16.58 -17.23
C ARG A 138 40.96 16.12 -15.82
N LEU A 139 40.57 14.86 -15.72
CA LEU A 139 40.07 14.25 -14.50
C LEU A 139 41.22 13.81 -13.58
N VAL A 140 41.19 14.25 -12.33
CA VAL A 140 42.10 13.82 -11.26
C VAL A 140 41.28 13.21 -10.12
N PRO A 141 41.37 11.88 -9.90
CA PRO A 141 40.62 11.23 -8.83
C PRO A 141 41.21 11.61 -7.47
N VAL A 142 40.34 11.96 -6.54
CA VAL A 142 40.67 12.22 -5.14
C VAL A 142 40.39 10.93 -4.35
N PRO A 143 41.40 10.36 -3.65
CA PRO A 143 41.19 9.18 -2.84
C PRO A 143 40.12 9.41 -1.77
N VAL A 144 39.44 8.33 -1.39
CA VAL A 144 38.42 8.36 -0.34
C VAL A 144 38.98 7.84 0.99
N VAL A 145 38.57 8.47 2.09
CA VAL A 145 38.80 7.98 3.45
C VAL A 145 37.50 7.46 4.05
N TRP A 146 37.61 6.38 4.81
CA TRP A 146 36.50 5.79 5.55
C TRP A 146 36.39 6.45 6.91
N THR A 147 35.21 6.95 7.24
CA THR A 147 34.86 7.52 8.54
C THR A 147 33.83 6.62 9.22
N ASP A 148 33.56 6.87 10.50
CA ASP A 148 32.52 6.15 11.26
C ASP A 148 31.12 6.29 10.65
N THR A 149 30.90 7.28 9.77
CA THR A 149 29.57 7.63 9.25
C THR A 149 29.45 7.53 7.73
N GLY A 150 30.53 7.16 7.03
CA GLY A 150 30.56 7.15 5.57
C GLY A 150 31.93 7.39 4.97
N ILE A 151 31.98 7.71 3.68
CA ILE A 151 33.20 8.12 2.98
C ILE A 151 33.35 9.64 2.89
N ALA A 152 34.58 10.11 2.86
CA ALA A 152 34.87 11.51 2.58
C ALA A 152 36.11 11.60 1.67
N PRO A 153 36.33 12.74 0.99
CA PRO A 153 37.58 13.00 0.30
C PRO A 153 38.75 12.93 1.28
N GLN A 154 39.88 12.37 0.88
CA GLN A 154 41.10 12.36 1.69
C GLN A 154 41.62 13.79 1.84
N GLN A 155 41.59 14.30 3.07
CA GLN A 155 41.94 15.69 3.35
C GLN A 155 43.43 15.96 3.13
N GLU A 156 44.31 15.04 3.52
CA GLU A 156 45.76 15.19 3.37
C GLU A 156 46.14 15.30 1.88
N PHE A 157 45.60 14.41 1.04
CA PHE A 157 45.80 14.44 -0.41
C PHE A 157 45.37 15.78 -1.01
N LEU A 158 44.20 16.30 -0.61
CA LEU A 158 43.74 17.61 -1.07
C LEU A 158 44.68 18.74 -0.63
N GLN A 159 45.18 18.69 0.61
CA GLN A 159 46.11 19.71 1.13
C GLN A 159 47.46 19.70 0.40
N GLU A 160 48.02 18.51 0.14
CA GLU A 160 49.25 18.35 -0.63
C GLU A 160 49.09 18.89 -2.05
N MET A 161 48.02 18.53 -2.74
CA MET A 161 47.76 19.00 -4.10
C MET A 161 47.51 20.50 -4.17
N LEU A 162 46.77 21.06 -3.22
CA LEU A 162 46.54 22.51 -3.13
C LEU A 162 47.84 23.30 -2.90
N ALA A 163 48.90 22.67 -2.40
CA ALA A 163 50.22 23.29 -2.28
C ALA A 163 51.00 23.31 -3.61
N GLU A 164 50.69 22.40 -4.54
CA GLU A 164 51.33 22.32 -5.86
C GLU A 164 50.58 23.14 -6.92
N GLU A 165 49.27 22.89 -7.08
CA GLU A 165 48.41 23.54 -8.07
C GLU A 165 46.98 23.62 -7.51
N VAL A 166 46.40 24.82 -7.47
CA VAL A 166 45.00 24.99 -7.03
C VAL A 166 44.07 24.62 -8.19
N PRO A 167 43.27 23.54 -8.10
CA PRO A 167 42.39 23.14 -9.17
C PRO A 167 41.27 24.17 -9.35
N GLN A 168 40.85 24.38 -10.60
CA GLN A 168 39.74 25.30 -10.86
C GLN A 168 38.42 24.75 -10.31
N TYR A 169 38.20 23.44 -10.44
CA TYR A 169 36.97 22.79 -10.02
C TYR A 169 37.22 21.55 -9.16
N PHE A 170 36.30 21.33 -8.23
CA PHE A 170 36.19 20.10 -7.47
C PHE A 170 34.77 19.54 -7.60
N TYR A 171 34.64 18.29 -8.06
CA TYR A 171 33.35 17.60 -8.18
C TYR A 171 33.18 16.56 -7.09
N TRP A 172 32.03 16.57 -6.42
CA TRP A 172 31.68 15.51 -5.49
C TRP A 172 30.22 15.09 -5.62
N ARG A 173 30.01 13.78 -5.56
CA ARG A 173 28.69 13.14 -5.50
C ARG A 173 28.57 12.37 -4.20
N LEU A 174 27.41 12.48 -3.54
CA LEU A 174 27.21 11.89 -2.22
C LEU A 174 27.18 10.35 -2.23
N SER A 175 26.59 9.76 -3.26
CA SER A 175 26.56 8.32 -3.50
C SER A 175 26.49 8.08 -5.01
N PRO A 176 27.51 7.47 -5.62
CA PRO A 176 27.43 7.06 -7.01
C PRO A 176 26.47 5.87 -7.13
N GLU A 177 25.41 6.03 -7.94
CA GLU A 177 24.44 4.98 -8.20
C GLU A 177 25.14 3.69 -8.63
N GLY A 178 24.93 2.61 -7.86
CA GLY A 178 25.32 1.26 -8.23
C GLY A 178 26.83 0.96 -8.25
N LEU A 179 27.68 1.87 -7.74
CA LEU A 179 29.10 1.56 -7.51
C LEU A 179 29.38 1.00 -6.10
N GLY A 180 28.34 0.65 -5.34
CA GLY A 180 28.50 0.00 -4.03
C GLY A 180 29.09 0.85 -2.90
N PHE A 181 29.41 2.13 -3.14
CA PHE A 181 29.98 3.00 -2.11
C PHE A 181 28.98 3.28 -0.97
N PRO A 182 29.47 3.40 0.28
CA PRO A 182 28.64 3.87 1.39
C PRO A 182 28.23 5.33 1.18
N PRO A 183 27.29 5.84 1.99
CA PRO A 183 26.98 7.25 1.97
C PRO A 183 28.21 8.13 2.27
N SER A 184 28.29 9.31 1.67
CA SER A 184 29.29 10.29 2.06
C SER A 184 29.04 10.85 3.46
N ASP A 185 30.08 11.05 4.27
CA ASP A 185 30.03 11.76 5.56
C ASP A 185 29.84 13.26 5.31
N LEU A 186 28.62 13.75 5.60
CA LEU A 186 28.25 15.14 5.36
C LEU A 186 28.98 16.12 6.30
N ARG A 187 29.39 15.68 7.50
CA ARG A 187 30.11 16.54 8.47
C ARG A 187 31.53 16.81 7.99
N THR A 188 32.21 15.77 7.51
CA THR A 188 33.57 15.88 6.96
C THR A 188 33.55 16.61 5.62
N LEU A 189 32.59 16.31 4.74
CA LEU A 189 32.41 17.06 3.50
C LEU A 189 32.22 18.56 3.72
N ARG A 190 31.44 18.95 4.74
CA ARG A 190 31.24 20.37 5.06
C ARG A 190 32.56 21.08 5.35
N ARG A 191 33.45 20.44 6.12
CA ARG A 191 34.78 20.99 6.45
C ARG A 191 35.67 21.10 5.21
N ILE A 192 35.65 20.08 4.35
CA ILE A 192 36.45 20.06 3.12
C ILE A 192 35.94 21.10 2.12
N PHE A 193 34.62 21.25 1.97
CA PHE A 193 34.03 22.26 1.10
C PHE A 193 34.39 23.67 1.56
N ALA A 194 34.32 23.95 2.87
CA ALA A 194 34.76 25.22 3.42
C ALA A 194 36.24 25.50 3.08
N MET A 195 37.11 24.53 3.32
CA MET A 195 38.55 24.63 3.04
C MET A 195 38.85 24.87 1.55
N LEU A 196 38.18 24.14 0.66
CA LEU A 196 38.35 24.31 -0.80
C LEU A 196 37.84 25.68 -1.26
N ALA A 197 36.69 26.12 -0.75
CA ALA A 197 36.12 27.44 -1.07
C ALA A 197 37.03 28.59 -0.60
N GLU A 198 37.65 28.47 0.58
CA GLU A 198 38.65 29.44 1.08
C GLU A 198 39.88 29.56 0.17
N ARG A 199 40.20 28.51 -0.59
CA ARG A 199 41.28 28.50 -1.59
C ARG A 199 40.83 28.93 -2.99
N GLY A 200 39.57 29.32 -3.16
CA GLY A 200 39.02 29.76 -4.44
C GLY A 200 38.64 28.63 -5.40
N VAL A 201 38.59 27.38 -4.94
CA VAL A 201 38.17 26.23 -5.76
C VAL A 201 36.66 26.27 -5.97
N ARG A 202 36.19 26.14 -7.22
CA ARG A 202 34.76 26.10 -7.54
C ARG A 202 34.21 24.69 -7.34
N ILE A 203 33.39 24.52 -6.31
CA ILE A 203 32.83 23.20 -5.96
C ILE A 203 31.56 22.93 -6.78
N LEU A 204 31.59 21.88 -7.58
CA LEU A 204 30.47 21.34 -8.33
C LEU A 204 29.86 20.18 -7.52
N TRP A 205 28.78 20.45 -6.79
CA TRP A 205 28.22 19.46 -5.87
C TRP A 205 27.00 18.77 -6.46
N ASN A 206 27.09 17.46 -6.67
CA ASN A 206 25.94 16.62 -6.93
C ASN A 206 25.32 16.17 -5.59
N ALA A 207 24.28 16.88 -5.18
CA ALA A 207 23.52 16.67 -3.95
C ALA A 207 22.42 15.60 -4.09
N SER A 208 22.37 14.84 -5.18
CA SER A 208 21.38 13.78 -5.33
C SER A 208 21.57 12.72 -4.24
N GLY A 209 20.48 12.36 -3.56
CA GLY A 209 20.51 11.49 -2.38
C GLY A 209 20.81 12.20 -1.04
N CYS A 210 21.02 13.51 -1.02
CA CYS A 210 21.39 14.25 0.19
C CYS A 210 20.34 14.20 1.31
N PHE A 211 19.05 14.22 0.99
CA PHE A 211 17.97 14.14 1.98
C PHE A 211 17.99 12.79 2.68
N ALA A 212 18.18 11.72 1.90
CA ALA A 212 18.30 10.37 2.44
C ALA A 212 19.54 10.23 3.34
N HIS A 213 20.68 10.79 2.93
CA HIS A 213 21.91 10.75 3.71
C HIS A 213 21.79 11.54 5.02
N CYS A 214 21.20 12.74 4.99
CA CYS A 214 20.89 13.52 6.20
C CYS A 214 20.05 12.70 7.18
N ALA A 215 18.97 12.09 6.69
CA ALA A 215 18.05 11.32 7.51
C ALA A 215 18.70 10.09 8.16
N VAL A 216 19.51 9.34 7.40
CA VAL A 216 20.23 8.14 7.90
C VAL A 216 21.33 8.50 8.88
N GLN A 217 22.02 9.64 8.70
CA GLN A 217 23.04 10.12 9.63
C GLN A 217 22.47 10.87 10.84
N GLY A 218 21.14 11.01 10.95
CA GLY A 218 20.46 11.72 12.04
C GLY A 218 20.80 13.21 12.08
N LEU A 219 21.00 13.83 10.92
CA LEU A 219 21.43 15.22 10.77
C LEU A 219 20.25 16.16 10.53
N SER A 220 20.35 17.39 11.04
CA SER A 220 19.44 18.48 10.64
C SER A 220 19.63 18.77 9.14
N PRO A 221 18.54 19.02 8.37
CA PRO A 221 18.62 19.51 7.00
C PRO A 221 19.44 20.80 6.84
N ASP A 222 19.69 21.56 7.91
CA ASP A 222 20.53 22.77 7.87
C ASP A 222 21.94 22.52 7.33
N ILE A 223 22.48 21.32 7.52
CA ILE A 223 23.81 20.97 6.99
C ILE A 223 23.86 21.06 5.45
N LEU A 224 22.74 20.84 4.76
CA LEU A 224 22.65 20.95 3.31
C LEU A 224 22.80 22.39 2.84
N ARG A 225 22.23 23.34 3.61
CA ARG A 225 22.40 24.77 3.37
C ARG A 225 23.84 25.19 3.63
N GLU A 226 24.47 24.65 4.67
CA GLU A 226 25.89 24.93 4.97
C GLU A 226 26.82 24.42 3.86
N LEU A 227 26.59 23.21 3.36
CA LEU A 227 27.33 22.66 2.21
C LEU A 227 27.09 23.48 0.94
N ALA A 228 25.84 23.81 0.64
CA ALA A 228 25.47 24.58 -0.55
C ALA A 228 26.06 26.00 -0.55
N ARG A 229 26.26 26.63 0.61
CA ARG A 229 26.94 27.94 0.72
C ARG A 229 28.38 27.91 0.19
N HIS A 230 29.04 26.76 0.28
CA HIS A 230 30.40 26.58 -0.25
C HIS A 230 30.40 26.06 -1.70
N ALA A 231 29.26 25.57 -2.19
CA ALA A 231 29.14 25.06 -3.55
C ALA A 231 29.03 26.22 -4.56
N PHE A 232 29.80 26.13 -5.65
CA PHE A 232 29.65 27.01 -6.80
C PHE A 232 28.32 26.74 -7.53
N VAL A 233 27.94 25.48 -7.62
CA VAL A 233 26.65 25.01 -8.16
C VAL A 233 26.27 23.68 -7.54
N VAL A 234 24.97 23.52 -7.31
CA VAL A 234 24.35 22.30 -6.80
C VAL A 234 23.52 21.67 -7.90
N LEU A 235 23.82 20.41 -8.21
CA LEU A 235 22.99 19.54 -9.03
C LEU A 235 22.19 18.62 -8.12
N TRP A 236 20.87 18.52 -8.35
CA TRP A 236 20.02 17.57 -7.64
C TRP A 236 19.06 16.85 -8.58
N ASN A 237 19.02 15.52 -8.51
CA ASN A 237 18.18 14.65 -9.30
C ASN A 237 17.00 14.14 -8.47
N ALA A 238 15.78 14.56 -8.83
CA ALA A 238 14.57 14.26 -8.06
C ALA A 238 14.21 12.77 -8.03
N ARG A 239 14.81 11.96 -8.91
CA ARG A 239 14.60 10.52 -9.00
C ARG A 239 15.31 9.71 -7.93
N GLU A 240 16.26 10.30 -7.21
CA GLU A 240 17.01 9.61 -6.16
C GLU A 240 16.25 9.75 -4.83
N ASP A 241 16.14 10.97 -4.31
CA ASP A 241 15.54 11.25 -3.00
C ASP A 241 14.45 12.32 -3.03
N GLY A 242 13.93 12.65 -4.21
CA GLY A 242 12.77 13.55 -4.39
C GLY A 242 11.43 12.84 -4.53
N PHE A 243 11.41 11.50 -4.45
CA PHE A 243 10.22 10.66 -4.69
C PHE A 243 9.56 10.93 -6.04
N SER A 244 10.31 11.37 -7.06
CA SER A 244 9.80 11.69 -8.39
C SER A 244 10.26 10.68 -9.44
N HIS A 245 9.52 10.57 -10.53
CA HIS A 245 9.88 9.71 -11.67
C HIS A 245 10.80 10.42 -12.68
N THR A 246 10.82 11.75 -12.67
CA THR A 246 11.58 12.59 -13.60
C THR A 246 12.05 13.88 -12.91
N GLY A 247 12.86 14.67 -13.61
CA GLY A 247 13.32 15.98 -13.18
C GLY A 247 14.64 15.98 -12.43
N ALA A 248 15.39 17.03 -12.71
CA ALA A 248 16.55 17.45 -11.95
C ALA A 248 16.60 18.98 -11.94
N LEU A 249 17.54 19.53 -11.20
CA LEU A 249 17.77 20.96 -11.15
C LEU A 249 19.25 21.29 -10.94
N LEU A 250 19.62 22.47 -11.43
CA LEU A 250 20.83 23.18 -11.08
C LEU A 250 20.43 24.41 -10.26
N CYS A 251 21.10 24.67 -9.15
CA CYS A 251 20.91 25.89 -8.38
C CYS A 251 22.23 26.40 -7.82
N GLY A 252 22.31 27.70 -7.55
CA GLY A 252 23.54 28.32 -7.05
C GLY A 252 23.35 29.79 -6.72
N THR A 253 24.48 30.49 -6.54
CA THR A 253 24.51 31.92 -6.21
C THR A 253 25.28 32.76 -7.23
N ASP A 254 26.01 32.15 -8.16
CA ASP A 254 26.83 32.85 -9.15
C ASP A 254 25.98 33.35 -10.34
N PRO A 255 25.90 34.67 -10.59
CA PRO A 255 25.04 35.23 -11.63
C PRO A 255 25.58 35.02 -13.05
N GLU A 256 26.90 34.92 -13.25
CA GLU A 256 27.50 34.69 -14.57
C GLU A 256 27.22 33.26 -15.06
N LEU A 257 27.41 32.28 -14.18
CA LEU A 257 27.04 30.89 -14.44
C LEU A 257 25.54 30.78 -14.72
N TYR A 258 24.70 31.48 -13.97
CA TYR A 258 23.25 31.48 -14.21
C TYR A 258 22.92 31.95 -15.63
N GLN A 259 23.48 33.08 -16.08
CA GLN A 259 23.28 33.56 -17.45
C GLN A 259 23.75 32.55 -18.51
N SER A 260 24.91 31.94 -18.29
CA SER A 260 25.42 30.89 -19.19
C SER A 260 24.47 29.69 -19.26
N LEU A 261 24.00 29.20 -18.12
CA LEU A 261 23.09 28.06 -18.05
C LEU A 261 21.70 28.40 -18.60
N GLN A 262 21.20 29.63 -18.39
CA GLN A 262 19.95 30.11 -19.00
C GLN A 262 20.01 30.10 -20.53
N ALA A 263 21.15 30.45 -21.13
CA ALA A 263 21.33 30.37 -22.57
C ALA A 263 21.37 28.90 -23.05
N LEU A 264 22.11 28.04 -22.33
CA LEU A 264 22.29 26.64 -22.71
C LEU A 264 21.02 25.80 -22.53
N VAL A 265 20.24 26.03 -21.46
CA VAL A 265 19.03 25.25 -21.19
C VAL A 265 18.02 25.39 -22.33
N VAL A 266 17.88 26.60 -22.91
CA VAL A 266 17.00 26.86 -24.07
C VAL A 266 17.39 26.03 -25.28
N VAL A 267 18.69 25.77 -25.47
CA VAL A 267 19.20 24.98 -26.59
C VAL A 267 19.00 23.48 -26.39
N TYR A 268 19.20 22.98 -25.16
CA TYR A 268 19.29 21.54 -24.92
C TYR A 268 18.07 20.90 -24.24
N GLU A 269 17.32 21.64 -23.43
CA GLU A 269 16.30 21.07 -22.52
C GLU A 269 14.95 21.77 -22.64
N GLY A 270 14.93 23.11 -22.64
CA GLY A 270 13.72 23.94 -22.67
C GLY A 270 13.94 25.33 -22.07
N LEU A 271 12.87 26.08 -21.79
CA LEU A 271 13.01 27.41 -21.18
C LEU A 271 13.59 27.31 -19.75
N HIS A 272 14.35 28.31 -19.32
CA HIS A 272 14.98 28.36 -17.99
C HIS A 272 14.01 28.23 -16.80
N THR A 273 12.70 28.39 -16.99
CA THR A 273 11.68 28.20 -15.94
C THR A 273 11.04 26.81 -15.92
N TYR A 274 11.33 25.92 -16.87
CA TYR A 274 10.79 24.55 -16.85
C TYR A 274 11.76 23.47 -17.32
N GLY A 275 12.75 23.82 -18.16
CA GLY A 275 13.85 22.94 -18.53
C GLY A 275 13.42 21.62 -19.14
N GLY A 276 12.31 21.60 -19.88
CA GLY A 276 11.75 20.37 -20.46
C GLY A 276 10.73 19.64 -19.58
N LEU A 277 10.49 20.08 -18.33
CA LEU A 277 9.47 19.50 -17.44
C LEU A 277 8.06 20.01 -17.73
N ALA A 278 7.08 19.12 -17.62
CA ALA A 278 5.69 19.55 -17.53
C ALA A 278 5.47 20.28 -16.20
N GLY A 279 4.49 21.18 -16.17
CA GLY A 279 4.21 21.97 -14.97
C GLY A 279 3.84 21.08 -13.77
N ARG A 280 3.00 20.08 -14.03
CA ARG A 280 2.62 19.05 -13.07
C ARG A 280 3.80 18.27 -12.47
N ASP A 281 4.85 18.02 -13.25
CA ASP A 281 6.04 17.33 -12.75
C ASP A 281 6.83 18.24 -11.80
N MET A 282 6.97 19.53 -12.14
CA MET A 282 7.60 20.51 -11.24
C MET A 282 6.86 20.64 -9.91
N GLU A 283 5.52 20.67 -9.94
CA GLU A 283 4.70 20.73 -8.73
C GLU A 283 4.86 19.46 -7.87
N ALA A 284 4.87 18.27 -8.49
CA ALA A 284 5.12 17.01 -7.79
C ALA A 284 6.53 16.94 -7.18
N ILE A 285 7.55 17.44 -7.89
CA ILE A 285 8.93 17.51 -7.39
C ILE A 285 9.03 18.50 -6.22
N ALA A 286 8.42 19.68 -6.33
CA ALA A 286 8.45 20.70 -5.26
C ALA A 286 7.89 20.15 -3.95
N ARG A 287 6.79 19.38 -4.03
CA ARG A 287 6.15 18.72 -2.88
C ARG A 287 6.99 17.56 -2.34
N GLY A 288 7.51 16.71 -3.22
CA GLY A 288 8.39 15.60 -2.84
C GLY A 288 9.65 16.07 -2.11
N MET A 289 10.23 17.21 -2.53
CA MET A 289 11.35 17.85 -1.83
C MET A 289 10.98 18.31 -0.41
N GLN A 290 9.80 18.92 -0.22
CA GLN A 290 9.35 19.33 1.12
C GLN A 290 9.12 18.13 2.03
N GLU A 291 8.52 17.05 1.51
CA GLU A 291 8.38 15.80 2.26
C GLU A 291 9.73 15.20 2.64
N ALA A 292 10.68 15.16 1.70
CA ALA A 292 12.02 14.64 1.95
C ALA A 292 12.75 15.42 3.07
N LEU A 293 12.58 16.75 3.11
CA LEU A 293 13.16 17.62 4.14
C LEU A 293 12.49 17.47 5.51
N THR A 294 11.17 17.31 5.55
CA THR A 294 10.39 17.38 6.79
C THR A 294 10.09 16.02 7.41
N ARG A 295 10.28 14.93 6.67
CA ARG A 295 9.91 13.57 7.07
C ARG A 295 11.10 12.59 6.96
N PRO A 296 12.16 12.76 7.77
CA PRO A 296 13.35 11.92 7.72
C PRO A 296 13.05 10.43 8.01
N GLU A 297 11.96 10.12 8.71
CA GLU A 297 11.54 8.75 8.99
C GLU A 297 11.29 7.92 7.72
N LEU A 298 10.98 8.55 6.58
CA LEU A 298 10.75 7.87 5.30
C LEU A 298 12.04 7.19 4.79
N PHE A 299 13.18 7.86 4.93
CA PHE A 299 14.48 7.32 4.55
C PHE A 299 15.09 6.44 5.65
N GLN A 300 14.84 6.75 6.92
CA GLN A 300 15.27 5.89 8.04
C GLN A 300 14.60 4.51 7.95
N HIS A 301 13.30 4.47 7.65
CA HIS A 301 12.59 3.22 7.40
C HIS A 301 13.17 2.47 6.20
N HIS A 302 13.42 3.16 5.07
CA HIS A 302 14.06 2.54 3.90
C HIS A 302 15.44 1.94 4.24
N TRP A 303 16.23 2.64 5.06
CA TRP A 303 17.51 2.15 5.55
C TRP A 303 17.37 0.90 6.43
N GLN A 304 16.36 0.87 7.31
CA GLN A 304 16.04 -0.30 8.14
C GLN A 304 15.65 -1.51 7.29
N LEU A 305 14.78 -1.31 6.28
CA LEU A 305 14.42 -2.35 5.31
C LEU A 305 15.66 -2.90 4.57
N ARG A 306 16.50 -2.02 4.04
CA ARG A 306 17.73 -2.40 3.33
C ARG A 306 18.69 -3.18 4.24
N THR A 307 18.85 -2.73 5.49
CA THR A 307 19.68 -3.41 6.50
C THR A 307 19.11 -4.78 6.86
N TRP A 308 17.79 -4.88 7.03
CA TRP A 308 17.12 -6.16 7.26
C TRP A 308 17.34 -7.13 6.09
N LEU A 309 17.14 -6.67 4.85
CA LEU A 309 17.33 -7.51 3.66
C LEU A 309 18.78 -8.02 3.56
N GLN A 310 19.77 -7.16 3.84
CA GLN A 310 21.18 -7.58 3.90
C GLN A 310 21.39 -8.68 4.95
N ARG A 311 20.87 -8.50 6.17
CA ARG A 311 20.99 -9.52 7.23
C ARG A 311 20.31 -10.84 6.83
N GLU A 312 19.17 -10.78 6.15
CA GLU A 312 18.48 -11.98 5.68
C GLU A 312 19.26 -12.71 4.58
N LEU A 313 19.94 -12.00 3.69
CA LEU A 313 20.86 -12.57 2.70
C LEU A 313 22.06 -13.24 3.40
N HIS A 314 22.68 -12.57 4.38
CA HIS A 314 23.78 -13.15 5.16
C HIS A 314 23.37 -14.42 5.89
N ARG A 315 22.21 -14.42 6.55
CA ARG A 315 21.67 -15.62 7.24
C ARG A 315 21.49 -16.81 6.30
N ARG A 316 21.25 -16.55 5.02
CA ARG A 316 21.10 -17.55 3.96
C ARG A 316 22.42 -17.93 3.29
N GLY A 317 23.54 -17.37 3.75
CA GLY A 317 24.89 -17.71 3.26
C GLY A 317 25.33 -16.94 2.01
N PHE A 318 24.68 -15.83 1.66
CA PHE A 318 25.19 -14.92 0.63
C PHE A 318 26.29 -14.02 1.22
N GLN A 319 27.39 -13.86 0.49
CA GLN A 319 28.52 -12.99 0.81
C GLN A 319 28.19 -11.55 0.40
N VAL A 320 27.29 -10.92 1.16
CA VAL A 320 26.99 -9.50 0.96
C VAL A 320 28.08 -8.66 1.65
N GLY A 321 28.80 -7.81 0.91
CA GLY A 321 29.77 -6.90 1.53
C GLY A 321 29.13 -6.01 2.61
N GLU A 322 29.90 -5.61 3.64
CA GLU A 322 29.41 -4.75 4.74
C GLU A 322 28.98 -3.36 4.25
N LEU A 323 29.57 -2.90 3.15
CA LEU A 323 29.44 -1.56 2.60
C LEU A 323 28.60 -1.61 1.32
N GLN A 324 27.40 -1.05 1.37
CA GLN A 324 26.48 -1.01 0.23
C GLN A 324 25.79 0.35 0.20
N SER A 325 25.35 0.73 -1.00
CA SER A 325 24.63 1.97 -1.22
C SER A 325 23.29 2.02 -0.47
N LEU A 326 22.78 3.23 -0.27
CA LEU A 326 21.41 3.46 0.24
C LEU A 326 20.32 2.91 -0.70
N TRP A 327 20.66 2.71 -1.97
CA TRP A 327 19.70 2.41 -3.05
C TRP A 327 19.60 0.93 -3.43
N GLY A 328 20.42 0.07 -2.84
CA GLY A 328 20.40 -1.35 -3.18
C GLY A 328 21.50 -2.18 -2.56
N ILE A 329 21.50 -3.47 -2.92
CA ILE A 329 22.44 -4.48 -2.45
C ILE A 329 23.09 -5.16 -3.65
N HIS A 330 24.40 -5.36 -3.62
CA HIS A 330 25.14 -6.08 -4.64
C HIS A 330 25.42 -7.51 -4.18
N LEU A 331 25.28 -8.46 -5.10
CA LEU A 331 25.64 -9.87 -4.93
C LEU A 331 26.72 -10.26 -5.93
N SER A 332 27.63 -11.13 -5.51
CA SER A 332 28.66 -11.68 -6.39
C SER A 332 28.09 -12.86 -7.17
N ALA A 333 28.54 -13.06 -8.41
CA ALA A 333 28.32 -14.32 -9.11
C ALA A 333 28.93 -15.51 -8.34
N ALA A 334 29.96 -15.28 -7.52
CA ALA A 334 30.55 -16.30 -6.64
C ALA A 334 29.57 -16.84 -5.59
N ASP A 335 28.56 -16.04 -5.18
CA ASP A 335 27.46 -16.52 -4.32
C ASP A 335 26.66 -17.65 -4.97
N PHE A 336 26.77 -17.79 -6.28
CA PHE A 336 26.13 -18.80 -7.12
C PHE A 336 27.14 -19.80 -7.68
N GLY A 337 28.38 -19.81 -7.19
CA GLY A 337 29.46 -20.67 -7.70
C GLY A 337 29.92 -20.31 -9.11
N ARG A 338 29.74 -19.06 -9.53
CA ARG A 338 30.08 -18.55 -10.87
C ARG A 338 31.18 -17.49 -10.81
N GLN A 339 31.77 -17.16 -11.95
CA GLN A 339 32.72 -16.05 -12.07
C GLN A 339 31.97 -14.73 -12.24
N ASP A 340 32.53 -13.65 -11.69
CA ASP A 340 32.00 -12.28 -11.82
C ASP A 340 32.25 -11.72 -13.24
N THR A 341 31.73 -12.41 -14.26
CA THR A 341 31.75 -11.95 -15.66
C THR A 341 30.34 -11.65 -16.12
N LEU A 342 30.22 -10.79 -17.13
CA LEU A 342 28.94 -10.36 -17.66
C LEU A 342 28.10 -11.52 -18.22
N GLU A 343 28.74 -12.50 -18.85
CA GLU A 343 28.09 -13.70 -19.38
C GLU A 343 27.41 -14.53 -18.28
N HIS A 344 28.07 -14.64 -17.13
CA HIS A 344 27.54 -15.34 -15.96
C HIS A 344 26.43 -14.53 -15.30
N LEU A 345 26.61 -13.24 -15.12
CA LEU A 345 25.64 -12.35 -14.48
C LEU A 345 24.35 -12.25 -15.31
N ALA A 346 24.47 -12.10 -16.63
CA ALA A 346 23.33 -12.10 -17.56
C ALA A 346 22.58 -13.43 -17.50
N ALA A 347 23.31 -14.55 -17.49
CA ALA A 347 22.72 -15.87 -17.37
C ALA A 347 21.95 -16.07 -16.06
N LEU A 348 22.51 -15.61 -14.93
CA LEU A 348 21.84 -15.66 -13.62
C LEU A 348 20.59 -14.77 -13.59
N ALA A 349 20.64 -13.56 -14.16
CA ALA A 349 19.48 -12.68 -14.25
C ALA A 349 18.36 -13.28 -15.10
N ALA A 350 18.69 -13.86 -16.26
CA ALA A 350 17.77 -14.59 -17.12
C ALA A 350 17.14 -15.80 -16.40
N ALA A 351 17.95 -16.61 -15.71
CA ALA A 351 17.47 -17.75 -14.95
C ALA A 351 16.54 -17.33 -13.79
N LEU A 352 16.86 -16.24 -13.08
CA LEU A 352 16.01 -15.70 -12.01
C LEU A 352 14.62 -15.31 -12.56
N TYR A 353 14.58 -14.67 -13.72
CA TYR A 353 13.33 -14.29 -14.38
C TYR A 353 12.51 -15.51 -14.79
N LEU A 354 13.12 -16.52 -15.43
CA LEU A 354 12.42 -17.75 -15.79
C LEU A 354 11.91 -18.50 -14.56
N LEU A 355 12.63 -18.47 -13.44
CA LEU A 355 12.24 -19.08 -12.18
C LEU A 355 11.03 -18.38 -11.56
N SER A 356 11.09 -17.05 -11.43
CA SER A 356 10.26 -16.29 -10.48
C SER A 356 9.54 -15.08 -11.08
N GLY A 357 9.84 -14.70 -12.33
CA GLY A 357 9.33 -13.49 -12.96
C GLY A 357 10.00 -12.22 -12.42
N ILE A 358 11.05 -12.38 -11.62
CA ILE A 358 11.84 -11.27 -11.07
C ILE A 358 12.91 -10.85 -12.07
N SER A 359 13.00 -9.56 -12.36
CA SER A 359 14.19 -8.99 -13.03
C SER A 359 15.13 -8.34 -12.00
N ILE A 360 16.43 -8.54 -12.21
CA ILE A 360 17.52 -8.00 -11.38
C ILE A 360 18.54 -7.29 -12.28
N GLY A 361 19.25 -6.32 -11.72
CA GLY A 361 20.18 -5.49 -12.47
C GLY A 361 21.56 -6.12 -12.51
N ILE A 362 22.38 -5.67 -13.45
CA ILE A 362 23.81 -5.98 -13.50
C ILE A 362 24.53 -4.65 -13.42
N ASN A 363 25.51 -4.55 -12.52
CA ASN A 363 26.34 -3.35 -12.43
C ASN A 363 27.80 -3.75 -12.19
N ALA A 364 28.68 -3.24 -13.04
CA ALA A 364 30.08 -3.64 -13.13
C ALA A 364 30.21 -5.18 -13.20
N ASP A 365 30.69 -5.80 -12.13
CA ASP A 365 30.95 -7.23 -11.97
C ASP A 365 29.98 -7.90 -10.97
N ARG A 366 28.84 -7.26 -10.65
CA ARG A 366 27.88 -7.74 -9.63
C ARG A 366 26.45 -7.78 -10.15
N LEU A 367 25.64 -8.64 -9.53
CA LEU A 367 24.17 -8.51 -9.57
C LEU A 367 23.74 -7.40 -8.63
N TRP A 368 22.82 -6.56 -9.07
CA TRP A 368 22.32 -5.42 -8.30
C TRP A 368 20.84 -5.55 -8.00
N ILE A 369 20.51 -5.63 -6.70
CA ILE A 369 19.16 -5.55 -6.17
C ILE A 369 18.87 -4.08 -5.85
N ALA A 370 18.27 -3.36 -6.79
CA ALA A 370 17.80 -2.00 -6.57
C ALA A 370 16.56 -1.98 -5.67
N LEU A 371 16.51 -1.07 -4.70
CA LEU A 371 15.42 -0.97 -3.73
C LEU A 371 14.59 0.30 -3.98
N PRO A 372 13.48 0.21 -4.73
CA PRO A 372 12.60 1.35 -4.94
C PRO A 372 11.86 1.76 -3.66
N LEU A 373 11.94 3.04 -3.31
CA LEU A 373 11.22 3.64 -2.19
C LEU A 373 9.71 3.42 -2.30
N ARG A 374 9.11 2.94 -1.21
CA ARG A 374 7.65 2.83 -1.01
C ARG A 374 6.90 2.00 -2.06
N ARG A 375 7.59 1.07 -2.74
CA ARG A 375 7.01 0.33 -3.87
C ARG A 375 6.56 -1.10 -3.54
N TYR A 376 7.36 -1.79 -2.74
CA TYR A 376 7.17 -3.20 -2.40
C TYR A 376 6.87 -3.38 -0.91
N MET A 377 6.34 -4.56 -0.60
CA MET A 377 5.89 -4.98 0.75
C MET A 377 6.78 -6.13 1.24
N PRO A 378 6.85 -6.41 2.55
CA PRO A 378 7.72 -7.45 3.11
C PRO A 378 7.68 -8.79 2.37
N GLU A 379 6.50 -9.25 1.98
CA GLU A 379 6.28 -10.52 1.29
C GLU A 379 6.97 -10.57 -0.08
N HIS A 380 7.05 -9.44 -0.78
CA HIS A 380 7.79 -9.34 -2.06
C HIS A 380 9.29 -9.57 -1.88
N PHE A 381 9.86 -9.05 -0.79
CA PHE A 381 11.28 -9.26 -0.48
C PHE A 381 11.54 -10.69 -0.02
N LEU A 382 10.61 -11.30 0.74
CA LEU A 382 10.71 -12.72 1.08
C LEU A 382 10.66 -13.61 -0.17
N TYR A 383 9.79 -13.30 -1.13
CA TYR A 383 9.74 -14.00 -2.42
C TYR A 383 11.05 -13.86 -3.21
N LEU A 384 11.65 -12.66 -3.23
CA LEU A 384 12.99 -12.43 -3.80
C LEU A 384 14.05 -13.30 -3.12
N LEU A 385 14.09 -13.33 -1.78
CA LEU A 385 15.04 -14.15 -1.03
C LEU A 385 14.92 -15.63 -1.38
N THR A 386 13.69 -16.17 -1.40
CA THR A 386 13.44 -17.55 -1.78
C THR A 386 13.82 -17.83 -3.23
N ALA A 387 13.56 -16.90 -4.15
CA ALA A 387 13.97 -17.05 -5.54
C ALA A 387 15.49 -17.08 -5.71
N LEU A 388 16.23 -16.26 -4.94
CA LEU A 388 17.70 -16.26 -4.95
C LEU A 388 18.28 -17.56 -4.37
N GLU A 389 17.70 -18.10 -3.30
CA GLU A 389 18.09 -19.40 -2.74
C GLU A 389 17.93 -20.53 -3.75
N ARG A 390 16.77 -20.59 -4.42
CA ARG A 390 16.48 -21.56 -5.46
C ARG A 390 17.38 -21.39 -6.68
N LEU A 391 17.67 -20.16 -7.08
CA LEU A 391 18.63 -19.88 -8.14
C LEU A 391 20.01 -20.43 -7.77
N ARG A 392 20.48 -20.24 -6.53
CA ARG A 392 21.77 -20.76 -6.07
C ARG A 392 21.84 -22.29 -6.10
N GLU A 393 20.77 -22.98 -5.70
CA GLU A 393 20.69 -24.45 -5.79
C GLU A 393 20.82 -24.95 -7.24
N GLY A 394 20.24 -24.24 -8.20
CA GLY A 394 20.27 -24.57 -9.63
C GLY A 394 21.37 -23.89 -10.43
N ALA A 395 22.21 -23.04 -9.82
CA ALA A 395 23.07 -22.12 -10.57
C ALA A 395 24.08 -22.84 -11.45
N ALA A 396 24.53 -24.05 -11.10
CA ALA A 396 25.49 -24.83 -11.87
C ALA A 396 24.95 -25.31 -13.23
N SER A 397 23.62 -25.49 -13.38
CA SER A 397 23.00 -25.96 -14.62
C SER A 397 22.58 -24.84 -15.57
N VAL A 398 22.69 -23.58 -15.15
CA VAL A 398 22.36 -22.42 -15.99
C VAL A 398 23.39 -22.26 -17.14
N PRO A 399 22.98 -22.16 -18.41
CA PRO A 399 23.93 -21.97 -19.52
C PRO A 399 24.56 -20.57 -19.47
N LEU A 400 25.75 -20.41 -20.04
CA LEU A 400 26.34 -19.08 -20.23
C LEU A 400 25.60 -18.31 -21.33
N LEU A 401 25.52 -16.99 -21.16
CA LEU A 401 24.96 -16.09 -22.16
C LEU A 401 26.08 -15.30 -22.83
N ARG A 402 26.34 -15.56 -24.11
CA ARG A 402 27.36 -14.83 -24.87
C ARG A 402 26.74 -13.57 -25.50
N PRO A 403 27.30 -12.37 -25.29
CA PRO A 403 26.80 -11.17 -25.94
C PRO A 403 27.06 -11.21 -27.44
N ASP A 404 26.11 -10.73 -28.24
CA ASP A 404 26.21 -10.76 -29.70
C ASP A 404 27.13 -9.66 -30.28
N ALA A 405 27.49 -8.67 -29.45
CA ALA A 405 28.44 -7.61 -29.78
C ALA A 405 29.34 -7.30 -28.57
N PRO A 406 30.56 -6.75 -28.79
CA PRO A 406 31.40 -6.26 -27.70
C PRO A 406 30.65 -5.20 -26.90
N LEU A 407 30.48 -5.46 -25.60
CA LEU A 407 29.78 -4.55 -24.72
C LEU A 407 30.74 -3.45 -24.26
N THR A 408 30.28 -2.21 -24.35
CA THR A 408 30.93 -1.08 -23.67
C THR A 408 30.11 -0.74 -22.42
N GLU A 409 30.68 0.00 -21.47
CA GLU A 409 30.10 0.26 -20.14
C GLU A 409 28.66 0.81 -20.15
N PHE A 410 28.20 1.35 -21.29
CA PHE A 410 26.88 1.98 -21.43
C PHE A 410 25.78 1.10 -22.05
N TRP A 411 26.09 -0.08 -22.61
CA TRP A 411 25.19 -0.74 -23.58
C TRP A 411 24.71 -2.14 -23.18
N HIS A 412 24.99 -2.60 -21.96
CA HIS A 412 24.49 -3.89 -21.49
C HIS A 412 22.95 -3.92 -21.35
N GLU A 413 22.30 -2.77 -21.12
CA GLU A 413 20.83 -2.66 -21.08
C GLU A 413 20.17 -2.95 -22.44
N ASP A 414 20.85 -2.64 -23.57
CA ASP A 414 20.33 -2.84 -24.94
C ASP A 414 20.84 -4.13 -25.61
N ALA A 415 21.82 -4.79 -24.99
CA ALA A 415 22.48 -5.98 -25.52
C ALA A 415 21.51 -7.14 -25.80
N THR A 416 21.86 -7.97 -26.79
CA THR A 416 21.29 -9.31 -26.95
C THR A 416 22.34 -10.36 -26.63
N PHE A 417 21.87 -11.49 -26.13
CA PHE A 417 22.70 -12.61 -25.76
C PHE A 417 22.22 -13.88 -26.45
N THR A 418 23.18 -14.69 -26.87
CA THR A 418 22.96 -16.05 -27.35
C THR A 418 23.29 -17.03 -26.23
N PRO A 419 22.36 -17.91 -25.82
CA PRO A 419 22.67 -18.95 -24.84
C PRO A 419 23.60 -20.01 -25.43
N LEU A 420 24.59 -20.43 -24.65
CA LEU A 420 25.56 -21.48 -25.04
C LEU A 420 25.09 -22.91 -24.69
N GLY A 421 23.81 -23.05 -24.33
CA GLY A 421 23.14 -24.30 -24.00
C GLY A 421 21.69 -24.03 -23.60
N ASP A 422 20.91 -25.09 -23.39
CA ASP A 422 19.51 -24.95 -23.01
C ASP A 422 19.36 -24.53 -21.55
N PHE A 423 18.43 -23.61 -21.28
CA PHE A 423 17.99 -23.37 -19.91
C PHE A 423 17.22 -24.59 -19.42
N PRO A 424 17.59 -25.16 -18.26
CA PRO A 424 16.92 -26.34 -17.71
C PRO A 424 15.42 -26.08 -17.49
N GLU A 425 14.63 -27.13 -17.31
CA GLU A 425 13.29 -26.98 -16.74
C GLU A 425 13.43 -26.47 -15.30
N ILE A 426 13.27 -25.16 -15.14
CA ILE A 426 13.41 -24.50 -13.85
C ILE A 426 12.14 -24.78 -13.03
N CYS A 427 12.31 -25.33 -11.82
CA CYS A 427 11.19 -25.53 -10.89
C CYS A 427 10.61 -24.17 -10.49
N VAL A 428 9.50 -23.80 -11.14
CA VAL A 428 8.87 -22.49 -11.01
C VAL A 428 8.46 -22.23 -9.58
N LEU A 429 8.85 -21.07 -9.05
CA LEU A 429 8.46 -20.66 -7.71
C LEU A 429 7.02 -20.08 -7.75
N PRO A 430 6.01 -20.75 -7.20
CA PRO A 430 4.66 -20.20 -7.17
C PRO A 430 4.62 -18.94 -6.30
N PRO A 431 3.83 -17.91 -6.64
CA PRO A 431 3.72 -16.67 -5.86
C PRO A 431 2.83 -16.85 -4.62
N ALA A 432 2.74 -18.07 -4.08
CA ALA A 432 1.80 -18.39 -3.02
C ALA A 432 2.03 -17.45 -1.81
N SER A 433 0.93 -16.86 -1.33
CA SER A 433 0.89 -15.95 -0.17
C SER A 433 1.55 -14.58 -0.32
N LEU A 434 1.76 -14.09 -1.55
CA LEU A 434 2.24 -12.74 -1.81
C LEU A 434 1.08 -11.80 -2.25
N PRO A 435 1.06 -10.53 -1.82
CA PRO A 435 0.11 -9.56 -2.35
C PRO A 435 0.26 -9.42 -3.87
N PRO A 436 -0.78 -9.72 -4.69
CA PRO A 436 -0.68 -9.72 -6.15
C PRO A 436 -0.76 -8.30 -6.74
N TYR A 437 -0.09 -7.36 -6.10
CA TYR A 437 -0.08 -5.95 -6.43
C TYR A 437 1.11 -5.26 -5.76
N ARG A 438 1.59 -4.19 -6.38
CA ARG A 438 2.59 -3.28 -5.81
C ARG A 438 1.98 -1.93 -5.49
N ILE A 439 2.67 -1.16 -4.66
CA ILE A 439 2.21 0.15 -4.18
C ILE A 439 2.37 1.19 -5.30
N LYS A 440 1.30 1.87 -5.70
CA LYS A 440 1.34 2.95 -6.71
C LYS A 440 1.38 4.34 -6.08
N HIS A 441 0.69 4.49 -4.96
CA HIS A 441 0.43 5.75 -4.28
C HIS A 441 0.27 5.48 -2.78
N VAL A 442 0.91 6.33 -1.97
CA VAL A 442 0.86 6.23 -0.50
C VAL A 442 0.23 7.45 0.16
N GLU A 443 -0.34 7.24 1.33
CA GLU A 443 -0.72 8.30 2.28
C GLU A 443 0.26 8.26 3.46
N LEU A 444 0.91 9.38 3.76
CA LEU A 444 1.92 9.45 4.82
C LEU A 444 1.24 9.43 6.20
N LEU A 445 1.77 8.61 7.11
CA LEU A 445 1.23 8.45 8.47
C LEU A 445 2.07 9.23 9.47
N LEU A 446 1.43 9.80 10.49
CA LEU A 446 2.10 10.49 11.59
C LEU A 446 2.19 9.59 12.81
N ARG A 447 3.40 9.37 13.32
CA ARG A 447 3.62 8.62 14.55
C ARG A 447 3.70 9.58 15.74
N ARG A 448 2.56 9.80 16.40
CA ARG A 448 2.47 10.61 17.62
C ARG A 448 3.24 9.98 18.77
N SER A 449 3.79 10.80 19.67
CA SER A 449 4.33 10.36 20.96
C SER A 449 3.24 9.75 21.85
N ARG A 450 3.65 9.00 22.90
CA ARG A 450 2.69 8.36 23.82
C ARG A 450 1.86 9.41 24.57
N GLU A 451 2.47 10.53 24.92
CA GLU A 451 1.85 11.66 25.60
C GLU A 451 0.81 12.35 24.71
N GLU A 452 1.12 12.55 23.43
CA GLU A 452 0.17 13.08 22.44
C GLU A 452 -1.02 12.14 22.25
N ARG A 453 -0.79 10.83 22.12
CA ARG A 453 -1.87 9.83 22.02
C ARG A 453 -2.75 9.84 23.26
N HIS A 454 -2.16 9.92 24.46
CA HIS A 454 -2.94 9.99 25.69
C HIS A 454 -3.84 11.23 25.72
N ARG A 455 -3.33 12.40 25.34
CA ARG A 455 -4.13 13.64 25.25
C ARG A 455 -5.29 13.50 24.26
N ALA A 456 -5.03 12.95 23.06
CA ALA A 456 -6.07 12.71 22.06
C ALA A 456 -7.15 11.75 22.57
N LEU A 457 -6.75 10.69 23.28
CA LEU A 457 -7.68 9.72 23.89
C LEU A 457 -8.57 10.36 24.96
N CYS A 458 -8.01 11.20 25.83
CA CYS A 458 -8.79 11.95 26.83
C CYS A 458 -9.80 12.90 26.16
N GLN A 459 -9.38 13.63 25.12
CA GLN A 459 -10.27 14.52 24.35
C GLN A 459 -11.41 13.76 23.65
N ALA A 460 -11.12 12.54 23.18
CA ALA A 460 -12.10 11.62 22.62
C ALA A 460 -12.99 10.94 23.67
N GLY A 461 -12.80 11.21 24.97
CA GLY A 461 -13.55 10.59 26.06
C GLY A 461 -13.39 9.07 26.07
N TYR A 462 -12.17 8.57 25.82
CA TYR A 462 -11.83 7.14 25.75
C TYR A 462 -12.68 6.34 24.74
N ASN A 463 -13.34 7.03 23.81
CA ASN A 463 -14.04 6.43 22.69
C ASN A 463 -13.21 6.54 21.41
N THR A 464 -12.74 5.41 20.90
CA THR A 464 -11.90 5.38 19.70
C THR A 464 -12.60 5.90 18.45
N PHE A 465 -13.94 5.90 18.38
CA PHE A 465 -14.69 6.53 17.28
C PHE A 465 -14.50 8.05 17.21
N LEU A 466 -14.24 8.70 18.35
CA LEU A 466 -14.11 10.15 18.46
C LEU A 466 -12.68 10.65 18.25
N LEU A 467 -11.71 9.74 18.03
CA LEU A 467 -10.35 10.10 17.65
C LEU A 467 -10.32 10.72 16.26
N ARG A 468 -9.53 11.79 16.10
CA ARG A 468 -9.26 12.37 14.79
C ARG A 468 -8.33 11.46 13.99
N SER A 469 -8.50 11.39 12.67
CA SER A 469 -7.67 10.53 11.82
C SER A 469 -6.18 10.90 11.87
N GLU A 470 -5.85 12.19 11.98
CA GLU A 470 -4.47 12.70 12.10
C GLU A 470 -3.74 12.25 13.38
N ASP A 471 -4.48 11.75 14.37
CA ASP A 471 -3.96 11.25 15.64
C ASP A 471 -3.84 9.71 15.66
N VAL A 472 -4.19 9.03 14.55
CA VAL A 472 -4.20 7.56 14.42
C VAL A 472 -3.09 7.11 13.48
N PHE A 473 -2.27 6.17 13.94
CA PHE A 473 -1.19 5.61 13.14
C PHE A 473 -1.70 4.47 12.25
N ILE A 474 -2.36 3.46 12.84
CA ILE A 474 -2.97 2.35 12.11
C ILE A 474 -4.45 2.31 12.46
N ASP A 475 -5.31 2.43 11.45
CA ASP A 475 -6.75 2.49 11.61
C ASP A 475 -7.43 1.17 11.24
N LEU A 476 -7.72 0.36 12.26
CA LEU A 476 -8.43 -0.92 12.16
C LEU A 476 -9.88 -0.83 12.66
N LEU A 477 -10.45 0.39 12.70
CA LEU A 477 -11.83 0.62 13.11
C LEU A 477 -12.81 -0.17 12.21
N THR A 478 -12.62 -0.09 10.90
CA THR A 478 -13.52 -0.70 9.91
C THR A 478 -12.86 -0.92 8.56
N ASP A 479 -13.31 -1.95 7.85
CA ASP A 479 -13.03 -2.21 6.43
C ASP A 479 -14.02 -1.52 5.47
N SER A 480 -14.93 -0.69 5.99
CA SER A 480 -16.04 -0.10 5.24
C SER A 480 -15.66 1.27 4.68
N GLY A 481 -15.24 1.30 3.41
CA GLY A 481 -14.94 2.52 2.66
C GLY A 481 -13.49 2.97 2.83
N THR A 482 -12.67 2.11 3.42
CA THR A 482 -11.28 2.37 3.77
C THR A 482 -10.30 1.63 2.87
N SER A 483 -10.77 0.87 1.88
CA SER A 483 -9.93 0.12 0.93
C SER A 483 -9.06 1.04 0.07
N ALA A 484 -7.86 0.56 -0.28
CA ALA A 484 -7.06 1.15 -1.36
C ALA A 484 -7.58 0.65 -2.71
N GLN A 485 -7.80 1.60 -3.63
CA GLN A 485 -8.31 1.31 -4.98
C GLN A 485 -7.17 0.91 -5.92
N SER A 486 -7.48 0.22 -7.02
CA SER A 486 -6.52 0.02 -8.12
C SER A 486 -6.32 1.31 -8.93
N ASP A 487 -5.21 1.39 -9.64
CA ASP A 487 -4.98 2.42 -10.65
C ASP A 487 -6.05 2.41 -11.76
N GLN A 488 -6.58 1.24 -12.12
CA GLN A 488 -7.71 1.15 -13.05
C GLN A 488 -8.98 1.80 -12.47
N GLN A 489 -9.32 1.56 -11.20
CA GLN A 489 -10.45 2.24 -10.56
C GLN A 489 -10.27 3.77 -10.56
N TRP A 490 -9.05 4.27 -10.32
CA TRP A 490 -8.73 5.70 -10.44
C TRP A 490 -8.82 6.21 -11.88
N ALA A 491 -8.39 5.44 -12.88
CA ALA A 491 -8.53 5.80 -14.28
C ALA A 491 -10.01 5.92 -14.69
N GLU A 492 -10.85 4.99 -14.24
CA GLU A 492 -12.29 5.04 -14.45
C GLU A 492 -12.94 6.26 -13.75
N LEU A 493 -12.49 6.62 -12.54
CA LEU A 493 -12.94 7.82 -11.84
C LEU A 493 -12.68 9.10 -12.67
N LEU A 494 -11.51 9.19 -13.31
CA LEU A 494 -11.11 10.35 -14.14
C LEU A 494 -11.81 10.38 -15.50
N ARG A 495 -12.17 9.23 -16.07
CA ARG A 495 -12.88 9.12 -17.37
C ARG A 495 -14.39 9.31 -17.26
N ALA A 496 -14.93 9.32 -16.05
CA ALA A 496 -16.37 9.26 -15.84
C ALA A 496 -17.13 10.39 -16.54
N PRO A 497 -18.26 10.10 -17.20
CA PRO A 497 -19.08 11.12 -17.83
C PRO A 497 -19.82 11.97 -16.79
N GLU A 498 -19.95 13.26 -17.04
CA GLU A 498 -20.63 14.21 -16.14
C GLU A 498 -22.17 14.08 -16.06
N PRO A 499 -22.92 13.77 -17.15
CA PRO A 499 -24.37 13.60 -17.04
C PRO A 499 -24.75 12.42 -16.15
N LEU A 500 -25.77 12.59 -15.30
CA LEU A 500 -26.22 11.59 -14.32
C LEU A 500 -27.41 10.74 -14.81
N ASN A 501 -28.22 11.24 -15.74
CA ASN A 501 -29.46 10.57 -16.18
C ASN A 501 -29.17 9.49 -17.23
N ARG A 502 -29.35 8.21 -16.87
CA ARG A 502 -29.03 7.05 -17.74
C ARG A 502 -27.70 7.22 -18.47
N SER A 503 -26.68 7.58 -17.70
CA SER A 503 -25.34 7.75 -18.23
C SER A 503 -24.74 6.41 -18.63
N ALA A 504 -23.73 6.43 -19.50
CA ALA A 504 -22.95 5.25 -19.82
C ALA A 504 -22.39 4.57 -18.55
N ALA A 505 -22.13 5.33 -17.48
CA ALA A 505 -21.67 4.79 -16.21
C ALA A 505 -22.72 3.90 -15.52
N TRP A 506 -23.99 4.31 -15.54
CA TRP A 506 -25.07 3.47 -15.03
C TRP A 506 -25.21 2.18 -15.84
N GLU A 507 -25.16 2.25 -17.16
CA GLU A 507 -25.30 1.08 -18.02
C GLU A 507 -24.16 0.07 -17.78
N ILE A 508 -22.92 0.55 -17.72
CA ILE A 508 -21.75 -0.26 -17.40
C ILE A 508 -21.90 -0.90 -16.02
N PHE A 509 -22.34 -0.14 -15.01
CA PHE A 509 -22.53 -0.65 -13.66
C PHE A 509 -23.62 -1.72 -13.60
N ALA A 510 -24.82 -1.44 -14.13
CA ALA A 510 -25.95 -2.35 -14.14
C ALA A 510 -25.62 -3.65 -14.89
N GLU A 511 -24.95 -3.54 -16.05
CA GLU A 511 -24.49 -4.69 -16.82
C GLU A 511 -23.46 -5.51 -16.03
N THR A 512 -22.55 -4.86 -15.31
CA THR A 512 -21.57 -5.55 -14.48
C THR A 512 -22.23 -6.29 -13.30
N VAL A 513 -23.24 -5.69 -12.65
CA VAL A 513 -24.04 -6.38 -11.62
C VAL A 513 -24.74 -7.60 -12.21
N ARG A 514 -25.31 -7.49 -13.42
CA ARG A 514 -25.93 -8.61 -14.13
C ARG A 514 -24.92 -9.71 -14.47
N GLN A 515 -23.72 -9.36 -14.90
CA GLN A 515 -22.64 -10.29 -15.27
C GLN A 515 -21.96 -10.95 -14.06
N VAL A 516 -21.83 -10.24 -12.94
CA VAL A 516 -21.13 -10.76 -11.75
C VAL A 516 -22.09 -11.46 -10.80
N LEU A 517 -23.26 -10.89 -10.54
CA LEU A 517 -24.19 -11.37 -9.51
C LEU A 517 -25.44 -12.05 -10.10
N GLY A 518 -25.82 -11.74 -11.35
CA GLY A 518 -26.95 -12.43 -12.00
C GLY A 518 -28.34 -11.92 -11.69
N PHE A 519 -28.42 -10.67 -11.23
CA PHE A 519 -29.69 -10.00 -10.99
C PHE A 519 -30.05 -9.10 -12.19
N PRO A 520 -31.27 -9.21 -12.73
CA PRO A 520 -31.71 -8.40 -13.86
C PRO A 520 -32.03 -6.95 -13.49
N TYR A 521 -32.38 -6.69 -12.23
CA TYR A 521 -32.76 -5.37 -11.75
C TYR A 521 -31.82 -4.91 -10.64
N VAL A 522 -31.38 -3.66 -10.72
CA VAL A 522 -30.49 -3.03 -9.74
C VAL A 522 -30.98 -1.62 -9.42
N LEU A 523 -30.83 -1.21 -8.16
CA LEU A 523 -31.15 0.13 -7.68
C LEU A 523 -29.95 0.65 -6.89
N VAL A 524 -29.36 1.75 -7.35
CA VAL A 524 -28.18 2.33 -6.67
C VAL A 524 -28.61 3.02 -5.38
N THR A 525 -27.77 2.97 -4.37
CA THR A 525 -27.90 3.75 -3.14
C THR A 525 -26.53 4.30 -2.74
N HIS A 526 -26.46 5.34 -1.92
CA HIS A 526 -25.19 5.91 -1.49
C HIS A 526 -24.35 4.91 -0.67
N GLN A 527 -24.97 3.98 0.05
CA GLN A 527 -24.35 2.84 0.73
C GLN A 527 -25.38 1.81 1.24
N GLY A 528 -24.91 0.67 1.79
CA GLY A 528 -25.76 -0.45 2.20
C GLY A 528 -26.94 -0.12 3.14
N ARG A 529 -26.77 0.77 4.13
CA ARG A 529 -27.88 1.12 5.05
C ARG A 529 -29.10 1.73 4.36
N ALA A 530 -28.89 2.43 3.25
CA ALA A 530 -29.98 2.97 2.46
C ALA A 530 -30.72 1.87 1.68
N ALA A 531 -29.97 0.89 1.16
CA ALA A 531 -30.55 -0.32 0.60
C ALA A 531 -31.38 -1.08 1.66
N GLU A 532 -30.84 -1.26 2.87
CA GLU A 532 -31.55 -1.87 4.01
C GLU A 532 -32.84 -1.10 4.35
N HIS A 533 -32.80 0.24 4.36
CA HIS A 533 -33.96 1.08 4.62
C HIS A 533 -35.07 0.87 3.59
N ILE A 534 -34.74 1.00 2.30
CA ILE A 534 -35.70 0.84 1.20
C ILE A 534 -36.29 -0.58 1.19
N LEU A 535 -35.45 -1.60 1.39
CA LEU A 535 -35.88 -3.00 1.50
C LEU A 535 -36.89 -3.17 2.64
N SER A 536 -36.51 -2.77 3.85
CA SER A 536 -37.30 -2.97 5.06
C SER A 536 -38.65 -2.27 4.98
N GLN A 537 -38.68 -1.01 4.54
CA GLN A 537 -39.92 -0.23 4.36
C GLN A 537 -40.83 -0.79 3.25
N THR A 538 -40.28 -1.56 2.31
CA THR A 538 -41.06 -2.14 1.21
C THR A 538 -41.66 -3.50 1.59
N LEU A 539 -40.91 -4.33 2.33
CA LEU A 539 -41.27 -5.73 2.58
C LEU A 539 -41.93 -5.99 3.93
N ILE A 540 -41.66 -5.16 4.95
CA ILE A 540 -42.12 -5.42 6.32
C ILE A 540 -43.48 -4.78 6.55
N ARG A 541 -44.44 -5.58 7.01
CA ARG A 541 -45.66 -5.07 7.67
C ARG A 541 -45.44 -5.08 9.18
N PRO A 542 -45.91 -4.04 9.91
CA PRO A 542 -45.77 -4.00 11.37
C PRO A 542 -46.27 -5.29 12.04
N GLY A 543 -45.45 -5.85 12.92
CA GLY A 543 -45.72 -7.10 13.64
C GLY A 543 -45.19 -8.38 12.99
N GLN A 544 -44.71 -8.32 11.74
CA GLN A 544 -44.09 -9.49 11.08
C GLN A 544 -42.68 -9.77 11.61
N TYR A 545 -42.26 -11.04 11.53
CA TYR A 545 -40.92 -11.49 11.87
C TYR A 545 -39.94 -11.35 10.70
N VAL A 546 -38.67 -11.10 11.01
CA VAL A 546 -37.55 -11.18 10.06
C VAL A 546 -36.51 -12.13 10.64
N LEU A 547 -36.27 -13.25 9.96
CA LEU A 547 -35.37 -14.31 10.42
C LEU A 547 -33.95 -14.01 9.92
N ASN A 548 -32.96 -13.95 10.81
CA ASN A 548 -31.58 -13.56 10.48
C ASN A 548 -30.56 -14.53 11.08
N ASN A 549 -29.41 -14.69 10.42
CA ASN A 549 -28.26 -15.43 10.93
C ASN A 549 -27.37 -14.46 11.71
N MET A 550 -27.80 -14.07 12.91
CA MET A 550 -27.25 -13.00 13.74
C MET A 550 -27.62 -11.58 13.27
N TYR A 551 -27.44 -10.61 14.17
CA TYR A 551 -27.76 -9.21 13.89
C TYR A 551 -26.57 -8.47 13.27
N PHE A 552 -26.85 -7.56 12.33
CA PHE A 552 -26.01 -6.40 12.06
C PHE A 552 -26.70 -5.12 12.54
N THR A 553 -25.93 -4.15 13.02
CA THR A 553 -26.48 -3.00 13.76
C THR A 553 -27.46 -2.16 12.93
N THR A 554 -27.16 -1.87 11.66
CA THR A 554 -28.06 -1.06 10.82
C THR A 554 -29.20 -1.88 10.24
N THR A 555 -28.93 -3.13 9.85
CA THR A 555 -29.95 -4.04 9.33
C THR A 555 -31.07 -4.25 10.34
N ARG A 556 -30.72 -4.58 11.59
CA ARG A 556 -31.70 -4.74 12.67
C ARG A 556 -32.46 -3.44 12.95
N GLU A 557 -31.77 -2.31 13.02
CA GLU A 557 -32.40 -1.00 13.22
C GLU A 557 -33.44 -0.70 12.12
N HIS A 558 -33.12 -0.96 10.85
CA HIS A 558 -34.05 -0.72 9.75
C HIS A 558 -35.23 -1.71 9.72
N GLN A 559 -35.00 -2.97 10.11
CA GLN A 559 -36.06 -3.97 10.29
C GLN A 559 -37.03 -3.56 11.41
N GLU A 560 -36.52 -3.26 12.60
CA GLU A 560 -37.33 -2.87 13.77
C GLU A 560 -38.04 -1.52 13.53
N ARG A 561 -37.38 -0.57 12.84
CA ARG A 561 -37.98 0.72 12.47
C ARG A 561 -39.14 0.60 11.48
N ALA A 562 -39.12 -0.40 10.60
CA ALA A 562 -40.26 -0.71 9.73
C ALA A 562 -41.39 -1.44 10.48
N GLY A 563 -41.22 -1.72 11.77
CA GLY A 563 -42.19 -2.45 12.61
C GLY A 563 -41.97 -3.96 12.63
N GLY A 564 -40.85 -4.45 12.10
CA GLY A 564 -40.51 -5.87 12.11
C GLY A 564 -39.97 -6.35 13.46
N ILE A 565 -40.10 -7.65 13.72
CA ILE A 565 -39.57 -8.31 14.90
C ILE A 565 -38.35 -9.13 14.48
N PHE A 566 -37.17 -8.72 14.92
CA PHE A 566 -35.92 -9.41 14.64
C PHE A 566 -35.86 -10.76 15.38
N VAL A 567 -35.48 -11.82 14.67
CA VAL A 567 -35.27 -13.17 15.22
C VAL A 567 -33.90 -13.67 14.77
N ASP A 568 -33.07 -14.06 15.73
CA ASP A 568 -31.76 -14.68 15.50
C ASP A 568 -31.91 -16.20 15.45
N LEU A 569 -31.58 -16.82 14.32
CA LEU A 569 -31.61 -18.27 14.10
C LEU A 569 -30.28 -18.77 13.50
N ILE A 570 -29.17 -18.12 13.86
CA ILE A 570 -27.84 -18.65 13.55
C ILE A 570 -27.58 -19.95 14.33
N ILE A 571 -26.71 -20.82 13.82
CA ILE A 571 -26.31 -22.03 14.55
C ILE A 571 -25.67 -21.71 15.93
N PRO A 572 -25.89 -22.53 16.98
CA PRO A 572 -25.39 -22.28 18.32
C PRO A 572 -23.86 -22.05 18.42
N GLU A 573 -23.09 -22.73 17.57
CA GLU A 573 -21.62 -22.66 17.50
C GLU A 573 -21.10 -21.25 17.20
N ALA A 574 -21.92 -20.40 16.57
CA ALA A 574 -21.57 -19.01 16.27
C ALA A 574 -21.44 -18.13 17.53
N HIS A 575 -22.07 -18.52 18.64
CA HIS A 575 -22.00 -17.81 19.91
C HIS A 575 -20.85 -18.26 20.82
N ASP A 576 -20.17 -19.34 20.46
CA ASP A 576 -18.98 -19.82 21.17
C ASP A 576 -17.72 -19.31 20.44
N PRO A 577 -16.93 -18.39 21.04
CA PRO A 577 -15.74 -17.86 20.39
C PRO A 577 -14.63 -18.91 20.18
N GLU A 578 -14.64 -20.03 20.89
CA GLU A 578 -13.59 -21.07 20.83
C GLU A 578 -13.95 -22.26 19.91
N ASN A 579 -15.21 -22.36 19.49
CA ASN A 579 -15.65 -23.47 18.64
C ASN A 579 -14.98 -23.42 17.24
N PRO A 580 -14.46 -24.52 16.68
CA PRO A 580 -13.76 -24.49 15.39
C PRO A 580 -14.66 -24.66 14.15
N HIS A 581 -15.99 -24.66 14.28
CA HIS A 581 -16.92 -24.94 13.17
C HIS A 581 -16.60 -24.12 11.91
N PRO A 582 -16.45 -24.75 10.72
CA PRO A 582 -15.89 -24.09 9.53
C PRO A 582 -16.83 -23.04 8.91
N PHE A 583 -18.14 -23.19 9.13
CA PHE A 583 -19.20 -22.33 8.58
C PHE A 583 -20.12 -21.80 9.70
N LYS A 584 -19.54 -21.11 10.68
CA LYS A 584 -20.29 -20.47 11.78
C LYS A 584 -21.32 -19.42 11.34
N GLY A 585 -21.32 -19.00 10.07
CA GLY A 585 -22.32 -18.10 9.54
C GLY A 585 -23.65 -18.78 9.21
N ASP A 586 -23.70 -20.11 9.18
CA ASP A 586 -24.88 -20.86 8.75
C ASP A 586 -26.09 -20.57 9.65
N MET A 587 -27.25 -20.50 9.02
CA MET A 587 -28.54 -20.43 9.70
C MET A 587 -29.00 -21.86 10.04
N ASP A 588 -29.51 -22.05 11.25
CA ASP A 588 -30.08 -23.33 11.67
C ASP A 588 -31.40 -23.56 10.92
N THR A 589 -31.33 -24.38 9.86
CA THR A 589 -32.45 -24.59 8.94
C THR A 589 -33.61 -25.31 9.63
N GLU A 590 -33.33 -26.19 10.59
CA GLU A 590 -34.37 -26.89 11.37
C GLU A 590 -35.07 -25.90 12.30
N ALA A 591 -34.30 -25.04 13.00
CA ALA A 591 -34.88 -24.01 13.85
C ALA A 591 -35.72 -22.99 13.04
N VAL A 592 -35.33 -22.69 11.79
CA VAL A 592 -36.12 -21.87 10.86
C VAL A 592 -37.45 -22.54 10.52
N GLU A 593 -37.43 -23.81 10.12
CA GLU A 593 -38.64 -24.56 9.77
C GLU A 593 -39.59 -24.67 10.98
N ASP A 594 -39.06 -24.98 12.16
CA ASP A 594 -39.81 -25.00 13.42
C ASP A 594 -40.38 -23.64 13.80
N PHE A 595 -39.66 -22.55 13.50
CA PHE A 595 -40.17 -21.21 13.74
C PHE A 595 -41.34 -20.88 12.80
N ILE A 596 -41.21 -21.23 11.52
CA ILE A 596 -42.26 -21.07 10.49
C ILE A 596 -43.51 -21.86 10.89
N HIS A 597 -43.35 -23.12 11.31
CA HIS A 597 -44.48 -23.95 11.76
C HIS A 597 -45.24 -23.36 12.94
N ARG A 598 -44.53 -22.75 13.90
CA ARG A 598 -45.14 -22.17 15.11
C ARG A 598 -45.86 -20.84 14.87
N HIS A 599 -45.35 -20.00 13.97
CA HIS A 599 -45.86 -18.63 13.78
C HIS A 599 -46.65 -18.43 12.48
N GLY A 600 -46.52 -19.36 11.52
CA GLY A 600 -47.12 -19.29 10.19
C GLY A 600 -46.27 -18.48 9.20
N ALA A 601 -46.19 -18.96 7.96
CA ALA A 601 -45.40 -18.33 6.89
C ALA A 601 -45.83 -16.88 6.60
N ASP A 602 -47.13 -16.58 6.64
CA ASP A 602 -47.66 -15.22 6.40
C ASP A 602 -47.20 -14.17 7.41
N GLN A 603 -46.74 -14.60 8.60
CA GLN A 603 -46.20 -13.72 9.64
C GLN A 603 -44.72 -13.40 9.42
N ILE A 604 -44.06 -14.00 8.45
CA ILE A 604 -42.64 -13.78 8.16
C ILE A 604 -42.52 -12.86 6.96
N ALA A 605 -41.84 -11.72 7.13
CA ALA A 605 -41.66 -10.76 6.04
C ALA A 605 -40.63 -11.26 5.02
N TYR A 606 -39.48 -11.74 5.51
CA TYR A 606 -38.42 -12.37 4.72
C TYR A 606 -37.39 -13.06 5.63
N ILE A 607 -36.56 -13.90 5.04
CA ILE A 607 -35.34 -14.45 5.65
C ILE A 607 -34.16 -13.63 5.15
N CYS A 608 -33.32 -13.14 6.07
CA CYS A 608 -32.12 -12.38 5.79
C CYS A 608 -30.88 -13.25 6.05
N LEU A 609 -30.07 -13.49 5.02
CA LEU A 609 -28.81 -14.22 5.14
C LEU A 609 -27.62 -13.29 4.87
N GLU A 610 -26.87 -12.96 5.91
CA GLU A 610 -25.63 -12.19 5.83
C GLU A 610 -24.46 -13.08 5.43
N MET A 611 -23.66 -12.64 4.44
CA MET A 611 -22.46 -13.35 3.99
C MET A 611 -21.26 -12.42 3.78
N ASN A 612 -20.15 -12.59 4.51
CA ASN A 612 -19.98 -13.34 5.77
C ASN A 612 -20.68 -12.65 6.96
N VAL A 613 -20.97 -13.39 8.04
CA VAL A 613 -21.67 -12.85 9.21
C VAL A 613 -20.73 -11.99 10.05
N ASN A 614 -20.93 -10.66 10.04
CA ASN A 614 -20.02 -9.70 10.66
C ASN A 614 -19.93 -9.89 12.18
N MET A 615 -21.05 -10.05 12.89
CA MET A 615 -21.04 -10.14 14.35
C MET A 615 -20.56 -11.50 14.89
N ALA A 616 -20.53 -12.54 14.06
CA ALA A 616 -19.99 -13.86 14.41
C ALA A 616 -18.45 -13.94 14.25
N GLY A 617 -17.81 -12.85 13.83
CA GLY A 617 -16.38 -12.81 13.57
C GLY A 617 -16.00 -12.71 12.09
N GLY A 618 -16.96 -12.46 11.18
CA GLY A 618 -16.76 -12.55 9.74
C GLY A 618 -16.80 -13.99 9.25
N GLN A 619 -17.70 -14.80 9.81
CA GLN A 619 -17.77 -16.24 9.55
C GLN A 619 -18.55 -16.55 8.28
N PRO A 620 -18.09 -17.50 7.45
CA PRO A 620 -18.76 -17.81 6.21
C PRO A 620 -20.02 -18.65 6.42
N VAL A 621 -20.94 -18.54 5.48
CA VAL A 621 -22.02 -19.52 5.24
C VAL A 621 -21.53 -20.57 4.23
N SER A 622 -22.01 -21.80 4.35
CA SER A 622 -21.76 -22.90 3.43
C SER A 622 -22.70 -22.85 2.22
N LEU A 623 -22.26 -23.41 1.09
CA LEU A 623 -23.09 -23.54 -0.11
C LEU A 623 -24.23 -24.54 0.12
N GLU A 624 -23.94 -25.68 0.75
CA GLU A 624 -24.96 -26.67 1.12
C GLU A 624 -26.00 -26.13 2.11
N GLY A 625 -25.58 -25.45 3.19
CA GLY A 625 -26.48 -24.81 4.14
C GLY A 625 -27.38 -23.78 3.48
N THR A 626 -26.80 -22.94 2.61
CA THR A 626 -27.56 -21.95 1.83
C THR A 626 -28.58 -22.62 0.90
N ARG A 627 -28.23 -23.72 0.23
CA ARG A 627 -29.14 -24.48 -0.64
C ARG A 627 -30.33 -25.06 0.14
N ARG A 628 -30.08 -25.60 1.34
CA ARG A 628 -31.14 -26.13 2.22
C ARG A 628 -32.08 -25.02 2.68
N LEU A 629 -31.53 -23.91 3.17
CA LEU A 629 -32.32 -22.74 3.57
C LEU A 629 -33.19 -22.20 2.42
N ALA A 630 -32.63 -22.14 1.21
CA ALA A 630 -33.36 -21.70 0.02
C ALA A 630 -34.50 -22.65 -0.37
N ALA A 631 -34.33 -23.96 -0.15
CA ALA A 631 -35.40 -24.93 -0.37
C ALA A 631 -36.56 -24.72 0.63
N VAL A 632 -36.25 -24.48 1.91
CA VAL A 632 -37.24 -24.14 2.94
C VAL A 632 -37.96 -22.85 2.60
N ALA A 633 -37.22 -21.77 2.32
CA ALA A 633 -37.80 -20.47 1.95
C ALA A 633 -38.77 -20.60 0.77
N ARG A 634 -38.38 -21.36 -0.27
CA ARG A 634 -39.20 -21.61 -1.46
C ARG A 634 -40.44 -22.45 -1.14
N HIS A 635 -40.32 -23.48 -0.29
CA HIS A 635 -41.45 -24.32 0.11
C HIS A 635 -42.57 -23.52 0.75
N TYR A 636 -42.22 -22.57 1.63
CA TYR A 636 -43.18 -21.71 2.34
C TYR A 636 -43.50 -20.40 1.61
N GLY A 637 -42.90 -20.13 0.45
CA GLY A 637 -43.11 -18.89 -0.30
C GLY A 637 -42.59 -17.63 0.41
N ILE A 638 -41.56 -17.76 1.25
CA ILE A 638 -40.95 -16.65 2.00
C ILE A 638 -39.75 -16.11 1.21
N PRO A 639 -39.65 -14.79 0.97
CA PRO A 639 -38.50 -14.22 0.28
C PRO A 639 -37.18 -14.48 1.01
N LEU A 640 -36.16 -14.93 0.28
CA LEU A 640 -34.78 -15.05 0.78
C LEU A 640 -33.94 -13.87 0.27
N ILE A 641 -33.56 -12.98 1.19
CA ILE A 641 -32.80 -11.77 0.89
C ILE A 641 -31.39 -11.88 1.45
N PHE A 642 -30.39 -11.65 0.62
CA PHE A 642 -29.00 -11.64 1.09
C PHE A 642 -28.55 -10.25 1.53
N ASP A 643 -27.77 -10.19 2.61
CA ASP A 643 -26.78 -9.13 2.78
C ASP A 643 -25.47 -9.64 2.16
N ALA A 644 -25.21 -9.18 0.94
CA ALA A 644 -24.09 -9.64 0.11
C ALA A 644 -22.82 -8.78 0.31
N THR A 645 -22.74 -8.02 1.41
CA THR A 645 -21.66 -7.05 1.65
C THR A 645 -20.25 -7.65 1.59
N ARG A 646 -20.06 -8.93 1.97
CA ARG A 646 -18.76 -9.64 1.90
C ARG A 646 -18.87 -10.99 1.20
N CYS A 647 -19.64 -11.04 0.11
CA CYS A 647 -19.95 -12.28 -0.58
C CYS A 647 -18.75 -12.92 -1.31
N ALA A 648 -17.76 -12.13 -1.75
CA ALA A 648 -16.58 -12.66 -2.43
C ALA A 648 -15.62 -13.34 -1.44
N GLU A 649 -15.49 -12.78 -0.23
CA GLU A 649 -14.80 -13.45 0.89
C GLU A 649 -15.50 -14.76 1.26
N ASN A 650 -16.84 -14.75 1.33
CA ASN A 650 -17.60 -15.96 1.60
C ASN A 650 -17.35 -17.04 0.54
N ALA A 651 -17.41 -16.66 -0.74
CA ALA A 651 -17.14 -17.57 -1.86
C ALA A 651 -15.72 -18.14 -1.80
N TYR A 652 -14.72 -17.34 -1.43
CA TYR A 652 -13.35 -17.84 -1.21
C TYR A 652 -13.28 -18.84 -0.05
N LEU A 653 -13.94 -18.57 1.07
CA LEU A 653 -13.94 -19.48 2.22
C LEU A 653 -14.69 -20.78 1.92
N ILE A 654 -15.76 -20.75 1.12
CA ILE A 654 -16.39 -21.97 0.55
C ILE A 654 -15.37 -22.73 -0.29
N ARG A 655 -14.70 -22.05 -1.24
CA ARG A 655 -13.66 -22.64 -2.08
C ARG A 655 -12.54 -23.29 -1.27
N GLN A 656 -12.20 -22.72 -0.11
CA GLN A 656 -11.13 -23.20 0.77
C GLN A 656 -11.59 -24.33 1.69
N ARG A 657 -12.82 -24.30 2.21
CA ARG A 657 -13.27 -25.14 3.33
C ARG A 657 -14.32 -26.20 2.93
N GLU A 658 -15.08 -25.98 1.87
CA GLU A 658 -16.17 -26.87 1.47
C GLU A 658 -15.67 -27.94 0.48
N PRO A 659 -15.87 -29.23 0.78
CA PRO A 659 -15.44 -30.32 -0.10
C PRO A 659 -15.98 -30.17 -1.54
N GLY A 660 -15.13 -30.45 -2.53
CA GLY A 660 -15.50 -30.39 -3.95
C GLY A 660 -15.49 -28.99 -4.56
N GLN A 661 -15.23 -27.93 -3.80
CA GLN A 661 -15.22 -26.55 -4.31
C GLN A 661 -13.82 -26.03 -4.69
N HIS A 662 -12.76 -26.79 -4.38
CA HIS A 662 -11.36 -26.37 -4.53
C HIS A 662 -10.87 -26.12 -5.96
N GLU A 663 -11.59 -26.49 -7.00
CA GLU A 663 -11.20 -26.24 -8.39
C GLU A 663 -12.08 -25.18 -9.07
N ARG A 664 -13.18 -24.79 -8.43
CA ARG A 664 -14.09 -23.78 -8.99
C ARG A 664 -13.49 -22.39 -8.91
N SER A 665 -13.83 -21.56 -9.89
CA SER A 665 -13.58 -20.13 -9.82
C SER A 665 -14.48 -19.48 -8.77
N ILE A 666 -14.01 -18.34 -8.23
CA ILE A 666 -14.80 -17.52 -7.31
C ILE A 666 -16.10 -17.06 -7.96
N ALA A 667 -16.06 -16.72 -9.25
CA ALA A 667 -17.22 -16.31 -10.01
C ALA A 667 -18.30 -17.40 -10.06
N GLU A 668 -17.93 -18.68 -10.27
CA GLU A 668 -18.89 -19.80 -10.31
C GLU A 668 -19.55 -20.04 -8.96
N ILE A 669 -18.78 -20.04 -7.86
CA ILE A 669 -19.32 -20.23 -6.50
C ILE A 669 -20.25 -19.06 -6.16
N LEU A 670 -19.81 -17.83 -6.43
CA LEU A 670 -20.62 -16.65 -6.17
C LEU A 670 -21.92 -16.66 -6.98
N ARG A 671 -21.86 -17.00 -8.27
CA ARG A 671 -23.05 -17.11 -9.12
C ARG A 671 -24.05 -18.15 -8.63
N GLU A 672 -23.57 -19.29 -8.15
CA GLU A 672 -24.44 -20.30 -7.57
C GLU A 672 -25.09 -19.80 -6.28
N LEU A 673 -24.32 -19.20 -5.35
CA LEU A 673 -24.88 -18.58 -4.14
C LEU A 673 -25.98 -17.58 -4.50
N MET A 674 -25.67 -16.62 -5.37
CA MET A 674 -26.62 -15.58 -5.77
C MET A 674 -27.88 -16.15 -6.43
N SER A 675 -27.82 -17.35 -7.02
CA SER A 675 -28.99 -18.02 -7.64
C SER A 675 -30.07 -18.41 -6.64
N TYR A 676 -29.71 -18.54 -5.35
CA TYR A 676 -30.65 -18.90 -4.28
C TYR A 676 -31.45 -17.72 -3.73
N ALA A 677 -30.99 -16.48 -3.93
CA ALA A 677 -31.65 -15.29 -3.40
C ALA A 677 -32.66 -14.69 -4.37
N ASP A 678 -33.75 -14.16 -3.81
CA ASP A 678 -34.77 -13.37 -4.53
C ASP A 678 -34.32 -11.92 -4.74
N GLY A 679 -33.49 -11.43 -3.83
CA GLY A 679 -32.86 -10.12 -3.89
C GLY A 679 -31.72 -9.99 -2.88
N LEU A 680 -31.02 -8.86 -2.94
CA LEU A 680 -29.94 -8.57 -2.02
C LEU A 680 -29.81 -7.08 -1.71
N THR A 681 -29.23 -6.81 -0.54
CA THR A 681 -28.63 -5.53 -0.19
C THR A 681 -27.11 -5.66 -0.31
N PHE A 682 -26.45 -4.60 -0.78
CA PHE A 682 -25.01 -4.60 -1.00
C PHE A 682 -24.38 -3.30 -0.54
N SER A 683 -23.42 -3.36 0.38
CA SER A 683 -22.52 -2.23 0.64
C SER A 683 -21.22 -2.36 -0.17
N ALA A 684 -21.09 -1.60 -1.25
CA ALA A 684 -19.91 -1.64 -2.13
C ALA A 684 -18.62 -1.18 -1.41
N LYS A 685 -18.77 -0.48 -0.29
CA LYS A 685 -17.69 -0.06 0.62
C LYS A 685 -16.81 -1.21 1.17
N LYS A 686 -17.14 -2.48 0.93
CA LYS A 686 -16.42 -3.66 1.44
C LYS A 686 -15.75 -4.42 0.29
N ASP A 687 -16.32 -5.53 -0.18
CA ASP A 687 -15.68 -6.41 -1.16
C ASP A 687 -15.44 -5.77 -2.53
N VAL A 688 -16.23 -4.76 -2.89
CA VAL A 688 -16.12 -4.03 -4.16
C VAL A 688 -14.97 -3.01 -4.13
N LEU A 689 -14.20 -2.90 -3.03
CA LEU A 689 -12.94 -2.15 -3.01
C LEU A 689 -13.11 -0.66 -3.33
N VAL A 690 -14.22 -0.06 -2.93
CA VAL A 690 -14.49 1.39 -3.11
C VAL A 690 -14.71 2.10 -1.78
N ASN A 691 -14.63 3.43 -1.80
CA ASN A 691 -14.75 4.24 -0.59
C ASN A 691 -16.21 4.62 -0.25
N ILE A 692 -17.09 4.64 -1.25
CA ILE A 692 -18.53 4.91 -1.12
C ILE A 692 -19.33 3.99 -2.06
N GLY A 693 -20.64 3.89 -1.84
CA GLY A 693 -21.55 3.19 -2.73
C GLY A 693 -22.25 1.96 -2.13
N GLY A 694 -23.42 1.68 -2.67
CA GLY A 694 -24.23 0.51 -2.36
C GLY A 694 -25.35 0.33 -3.38
N PHE A 695 -26.05 -0.79 -3.31
CA PHE A 695 -27.18 -1.05 -4.19
C PHE A 695 -28.10 -2.15 -3.65
N LEU A 696 -29.31 -2.19 -4.18
CA LEU A 696 -30.20 -3.35 -4.13
C LEU A 696 -30.13 -4.06 -5.48
N ALA A 697 -30.18 -5.38 -5.48
CA ALA A 697 -30.37 -6.15 -6.70
C ALA A 697 -31.50 -7.16 -6.52
N LEU A 698 -32.37 -7.32 -7.53
CA LEU A 698 -33.67 -7.97 -7.42
C LEU A 698 -33.94 -8.83 -8.65
N ARG A 699 -34.70 -9.92 -8.45
CA ARG A 699 -35.24 -10.73 -9.57
C ARG A 699 -36.63 -10.29 -10.00
N ASP A 700 -37.45 -9.81 -9.06
CA ASP A 700 -38.83 -9.43 -9.30
C ASP A 700 -38.97 -7.96 -9.76
N GLU A 701 -39.56 -7.77 -10.94
CA GLU A 701 -39.74 -6.43 -11.53
C GLU A 701 -40.76 -5.58 -10.76
N GLN A 702 -41.81 -6.18 -10.22
CA GLN A 702 -42.85 -5.45 -9.49
C GLN A 702 -42.30 -4.89 -8.18
N LEU A 703 -41.49 -5.67 -7.48
CA LEU A 703 -40.75 -5.27 -6.28
C LEU A 703 -39.75 -4.16 -6.61
N TYR A 704 -39.00 -4.29 -7.70
CA TYR A 704 -38.13 -3.23 -8.22
C TYR A 704 -38.92 -1.92 -8.42
N ARG A 705 -40.05 -1.95 -9.13
CA ARG A 705 -40.89 -0.76 -9.37
C ARG A 705 -41.46 -0.17 -8.07
N ARG A 706 -41.77 -0.99 -7.07
CA ARG A 706 -42.21 -0.51 -5.74
C ARG A 706 -41.07 0.22 -5.02
N MET A 707 -39.87 -0.34 -5.00
CA MET A 707 -38.70 0.22 -4.33
C MET A 707 -38.19 1.51 -4.99
N VAL A 708 -38.32 1.64 -6.32
CA VAL A 708 -38.01 2.90 -7.06
C VAL A 708 -38.69 4.11 -6.43
N ARG A 709 -39.93 3.96 -5.95
CA ARG A 709 -40.69 5.07 -5.35
C ARG A 709 -40.05 5.57 -4.07
N LEU A 710 -39.60 4.66 -3.20
CA LEU A 710 -38.92 5.03 -1.95
C LEU A 710 -37.52 5.56 -2.21
N LEU A 711 -36.77 4.95 -3.14
CA LEU A 711 -35.44 5.39 -3.49
C LEU A 711 -35.41 6.86 -3.96
N ARG A 712 -36.40 7.26 -4.76
CA ARG A 712 -36.57 8.65 -5.19
C ARG A 712 -36.78 9.65 -4.06
N LEU A 713 -37.34 9.21 -2.94
CA LEU A 713 -37.59 10.08 -1.79
C LEU A 713 -36.35 10.23 -0.89
N PHE A 714 -35.52 9.19 -0.79
CA PHE A 714 -34.42 9.15 0.19
C PHE A 714 -33.03 9.26 -0.40
N GLU A 715 -32.81 8.84 -1.65
CA GLU A 715 -31.48 8.68 -2.24
C GLU A 715 -31.29 9.53 -3.49
N GLY A 716 -32.23 9.48 -4.44
CA GLY A 716 -32.14 10.21 -5.70
C GLY A 716 -32.74 9.45 -6.89
N GLU A 717 -32.20 9.65 -8.09
CA GLU A 717 -32.69 8.90 -9.26
C GLU A 717 -32.28 7.42 -9.20
N PRO A 718 -33.09 6.46 -9.66
CA PRO A 718 -32.80 5.02 -9.58
C PRO A 718 -31.46 4.59 -10.19
N TYR A 719 -30.98 5.36 -11.18
CA TYR A 719 -29.75 5.10 -11.93
C TYR A 719 -28.47 5.51 -11.17
N THR A 720 -28.59 6.41 -10.19
CA THR A 720 -27.43 6.97 -9.48
C THR A 720 -27.55 6.84 -7.98
N GLY A 721 -28.75 6.84 -7.41
CA GLY A 721 -28.97 6.65 -5.97
C GLY A 721 -28.21 7.68 -5.12
N GLY A 722 -28.02 8.89 -5.64
CA GLY A 722 -27.23 9.93 -4.98
C GLY A 722 -25.70 9.82 -5.15
N LEU A 723 -25.20 8.86 -5.92
CA LEU A 723 -23.78 8.73 -6.25
C LEU A 723 -23.39 9.52 -7.51
N ALA A 724 -22.12 9.91 -7.58
CA ALA A 724 -21.55 10.44 -8.80
C ALA A 724 -21.31 9.32 -9.82
N ALA A 725 -21.35 9.64 -11.12
CA ALA A 725 -21.08 8.66 -12.19
C ALA A 725 -19.72 7.96 -12.04
N ARG A 726 -18.72 8.69 -11.54
CA ARG A 726 -17.39 8.17 -11.24
C ARG A 726 -17.40 7.03 -10.22
N ASP A 727 -18.25 7.12 -9.19
CA ASP A 727 -18.37 6.08 -8.17
C ASP A 727 -19.01 4.81 -8.74
N LEU A 728 -19.95 4.95 -9.70
CA LEU A 728 -20.54 3.81 -10.40
C LEU A 728 -19.50 3.05 -11.23
N LEU A 729 -18.62 3.76 -11.94
CA LEU A 729 -17.55 3.13 -12.72
C LEU A 729 -16.50 2.46 -11.81
N ALA A 730 -16.12 3.13 -10.71
CA ALA A 730 -15.23 2.54 -9.72
C ALA A 730 -15.82 1.29 -9.07
N MET A 731 -17.14 1.28 -8.81
CA MET A 731 -17.89 0.12 -8.32
C MET A 731 -17.95 -1.00 -9.36
N ALA A 732 -18.19 -0.67 -10.64
CA ALA A 732 -18.21 -1.66 -11.71
C ALA A 732 -16.83 -2.34 -11.86
N GLN A 733 -15.75 -1.56 -11.86
CA GLN A 733 -14.39 -2.10 -11.88
C GLN A 733 -14.10 -2.94 -10.63
N GLY A 734 -14.50 -2.45 -9.45
CA GLY A 734 -14.35 -3.16 -8.19
C GLY A 734 -15.09 -4.49 -8.12
N LEU A 735 -16.29 -4.59 -8.71
CA LEU A 735 -17.08 -5.83 -8.80
C LEU A 735 -16.36 -6.90 -9.63
N ARG A 736 -15.53 -6.51 -10.60
CA ARG A 736 -14.71 -7.45 -11.37
C ARG A 736 -13.47 -7.86 -10.57
N GLU A 737 -12.79 -6.87 -9.98
CA GLU A 737 -11.57 -7.12 -9.20
C GLU A 737 -11.80 -7.96 -7.94
N MET A 738 -12.97 -7.88 -7.31
CA MET A 738 -13.27 -8.67 -6.12
C MET A 738 -13.29 -10.18 -6.39
N LEU A 739 -13.42 -10.60 -7.66
CA LEU A 739 -13.43 -12.01 -8.06
C LEU A 739 -12.03 -12.60 -8.27
N ALA A 740 -10.99 -11.77 -8.28
CA ALA A 740 -9.62 -12.22 -8.52
C ALA A 740 -9.16 -13.16 -7.39
N LEU A 741 -8.83 -14.40 -7.75
CA LEU A 741 -8.50 -15.48 -6.81
C LEU A 741 -7.27 -15.14 -5.98
N GLU A 742 -6.22 -14.61 -6.63
CA GLU A 742 -4.97 -14.25 -5.99
C GLU A 742 -5.17 -13.11 -4.99
N TYR A 743 -6.04 -12.14 -5.32
CA TYR A 743 -6.38 -11.05 -4.42
C TYR A 743 -7.12 -11.58 -3.18
N LEU A 744 -8.16 -12.39 -3.36
CA LEU A 744 -8.92 -12.98 -2.25
C LEU A 744 -8.04 -13.88 -1.39
N ARG A 745 -7.17 -14.69 -2.00
CA ARG A 745 -6.18 -15.51 -1.31
C ARG A 745 -5.30 -14.66 -0.42
N SER A 746 -4.60 -13.67 -0.99
CA SER A 746 -3.73 -12.76 -0.22
C SER A 746 -4.50 -12.03 0.89
N ARG A 747 -5.71 -11.54 0.60
CA ARG A 747 -6.55 -10.81 1.54
C ARG A 747 -6.98 -11.66 2.73
N ILE A 748 -7.36 -12.92 2.50
CA ILE A 748 -7.83 -13.82 3.56
C ILE A 748 -6.65 -14.40 4.35
N GLU A 749 -5.58 -14.78 3.65
CA GLU A 749 -4.34 -15.24 4.29
C GLU A 749 -3.72 -14.16 5.18
N GLN A 750 -3.78 -12.88 4.79
CA GLN A 750 -3.32 -11.77 5.65
C GLN A 750 -4.08 -11.75 6.99
N VAL A 751 -5.41 -11.90 6.97
CA VAL A 751 -6.21 -11.94 8.21
C VAL A 751 -5.88 -13.19 9.03
N GLN A 752 -5.75 -14.34 8.37
CA GLN A 752 -5.42 -15.61 9.02
C GLN A 752 -4.03 -15.59 9.67
N GLN A 753 -3.02 -15.09 8.97
CA GLN A 753 -1.66 -14.93 9.50
C GLN A 753 -1.61 -13.95 10.66
N PHE A 754 -2.37 -12.84 10.57
CA PHE A 754 -2.48 -11.89 11.66
C PHE A 754 -3.14 -12.50 12.91
N GLY A 755 -4.25 -13.23 12.75
CA GLY A 755 -4.89 -13.92 13.88
C GLY A 755 -4.00 -15.02 14.47
N ALA A 756 -3.28 -15.77 13.63
CA ALA A 756 -2.30 -16.76 14.09
C ALA A 756 -1.16 -16.10 14.89
N ALA A 757 -0.68 -14.93 14.46
CA ALA A 757 0.33 -14.17 15.20
C ALA A 757 -0.19 -13.68 16.56
N LEU A 758 -1.45 -13.25 16.64
CA LEU A 758 -2.10 -12.89 17.91
C LEU A 758 -2.23 -14.09 18.85
N GLN A 759 -2.64 -15.26 18.34
CA GLN A 759 -2.71 -16.50 19.13
C GLN A 759 -1.34 -16.94 19.64
N ALA A 760 -0.32 -16.91 18.79
CA ALA A 760 1.06 -17.22 19.17
C ALA A 760 1.59 -16.25 20.24
N ALA A 761 1.08 -15.01 20.26
CA ALA A 761 1.37 -14.00 21.28
C ALA A 761 0.56 -14.17 22.58
N GLY A 762 -0.28 -15.20 22.70
CA GLY A 762 -1.11 -15.47 23.89
C GLY A 762 -2.34 -14.56 24.00
N ILE A 763 -2.76 -13.91 22.91
CA ILE A 763 -3.94 -13.04 22.89
C ILE A 763 -5.18 -13.88 22.55
N PRO A 764 -6.22 -13.89 23.40
CA PRO A 764 -7.42 -14.69 23.17
C PRO A 764 -8.25 -14.07 22.04
N ILE A 765 -8.60 -14.87 21.03
CA ILE A 765 -9.36 -14.43 19.86
C ILE A 765 -10.51 -15.38 19.55
N VAL A 766 -11.48 -14.90 18.76
CA VAL A 766 -12.51 -15.74 18.13
C VAL A 766 -11.87 -16.64 17.06
N VAL A 767 -12.22 -17.93 17.07
CA VAL A 767 -11.83 -18.93 16.08
C VAL A 767 -13.06 -19.57 15.41
N PRO A 768 -12.93 -20.11 14.18
CA PRO A 768 -11.80 -19.89 13.27
C PRO A 768 -11.72 -18.42 12.85
N ILE A 769 -10.56 -17.97 12.35
CA ILE A 769 -10.40 -16.59 11.89
C ILE A 769 -11.31 -16.35 10.67
N GLY A 770 -12.09 -15.27 10.72
CA GLY A 770 -13.05 -14.92 9.68
C GLY A 770 -12.43 -14.23 8.47
N GLY A 771 -13.29 -13.69 7.61
CA GLY A 771 -12.87 -13.08 6.34
C GLY A 771 -12.19 -11.73 6.49
N HIS A 772 -12.60 -10.87 7.42
CA HIS A 772 -12.24 -9.45 7.39
C HIS A 772 -11.59 -8.85 8.63
N ALA A 773 -11.63 -9.55 9.75
CA ALA A 773 -11.14 -9.03 11.01
C ALA A 773 -10.69 -10.17 11.92
N VAL A 774 -9.86 -9.81 12.89
CA VAL A 774 -9.62 -10.65 14.07
C VAL A 774 -10.34 -10.00 15.25
N TYR A 775 -11.05 -10.81 16.02
CA TYR A 775 -11.81 -10.36 17.17
C TYR A 775 -11.12 -10.86 18.44
N VAL A 776 -10.67 -9.93 19.28
CA VAL A 776 -10.02 -10.21 20.56
C VAL A 776 -11.09 -10.30 21.65
N ASP A 777 -11.04 -11.36 22.46
CA ASP A 777 -11.94 -11.54 23.60
C ASP A 777 -11.48 -10.68 24.78
N ALA A 778 -12.14 -9.54 24.96
CA ALA A 778 -11.75 -8.57 25.98
C ALA A 778 -12.08 -9.05 27.40
N ALA A 779 -13.11 -9.89 27.58
CA ALA A 779 -13.43 -10.48 28.87
C ALA A 779 -12.32 -11.43 29.34
N ARG A 780 -11.70 -12.17 28.42
CA ARG A 780 -10.53 -13.02 28.72
C ARG A 780 -9.23 -12.24 28.89
N VAL A 781 -9.09 -11.09 28.22
CA VAL A 781 -7.95 -10.19 28.43
C VAL A 781 -8.03 -9.52 29.81
N PHE A 782 -9.22 -9.11 30.25
CA PHE A 782 -9.45 -8.42 31.52
C PHE A 782 -10.50 -9.13 32.40
N PRO A 783 -10.19 -10.32 32.95
CA PRO A 783 -11.15 -11.08 33.76
C PRO A 783 -11.56 -10.36 35.06
N HIS A 784 -10.76 -9.38 35.51
CA HIS A 784 -11.03 -8.57 36.70
C HIS A 784 -11.93 -7.35 36.43
N ILE A 785 -12.25 -7.03 35.17
CA ILE A 785 -13.10 -5.89 34.81
C ILE A 785 -14.50 -6.43 34.45
N PRO A 786 -15.53 -6.15 35.26
CA PRO A 786 -16.88 -6.61 34.95
C PRO A 786 -17.42 -5.91 33.70
N GLN A 787 -18.37 -6.54 32.97
CA GLN A 787 -18.94 -6.00 31.73
C GLN A 787 -19.57 -4.60 31.91
N ASP A 788 -20.09 -4.29 33.11
CA ASP A 788 -20.61 -2.95 33.45
C ASP A 788 -19.53 -1.85 33.46
N CYS A 789 -18.26 -2.25 33.48
CA CYS A 789 -17.10 -1.38 33.39
C CYS A 789 -16.41 -1.44 32.01
N PHE A 790 -17.11 -1.96 31.00
CA PHE A 790 -16.79 -1.91 29.57
C PHE A 790 -15.37 -2.40 29.19
N PRO A 791 -15.00 -3.66 29.48
CA PRO A 791 -13.66 -4.18 29.21
C PRO A 791 -13.27 -4.10 27.72
N ALA A 792 -14.20 -4.29 26.78
CA ALA A 792 -13.89 -4.13 25.35
C ALA A 792 -13.58 -2.68 24.96
N GLN A 793 -14.35 -1.71 25.48
CA GLN A 793 -14.07 -0.29 25.27
C GLN A 793 -12.72 0.11 25.88
N CYS A 794 -12.41 -0.43 27.06
CA CYS A 794 -11.13 -0.23 27.73
C CYS A 794 -9.96 -0.79 26.91
N LEU A 795 -10.07 -2.03 26.41
CA LEU A 795 -9.02 -2.64 25.58
C LEU A 795 -8.76 -1.83 24.30
N ALA A 796 -9.80 -1.32 23.64
CA ALA A 796 -9.65 -0.47 22.46
C ALA A 796 -8.91 0.84 22.78
N ALA A 797 -9.25 1.48 23.90
CA ALA A 797 -8.59 2.70 24.38
C ALA A 797 -7.12 2.46 24.77
N GLU A 798 -6.84 1.35 25.45
CA GLU A 798 -5.50 0.95 25.89
C GLU A 798 -4.57 0.60 24.73
N LEU A 799 -5.09 -0.08 23.71
CA LEU A 799 -4.36 -0.35 22.47
C LEU A 799 -3.96 0.95 21.79
N TYR A 800 -4.90 1.90 21.62
CA TYR A 800 -4.59 3.19 21.02
C TYR A 800 -3.53 3.97 21.81
N ARG A 801 -3.67 4.04 23.14
CA ARG A 801 -2.69 4.71 24.00
C ARG A 801 -1.29 4.14 23.80
N GLU A 802 -1.18 2.82 23.73
CA GLU A 802 0.10 2.12 23.64
C GLU A 802 0.75 2.25 22.25
N SER A 803 0.01 2.04 21.17
CA SER A 803 0.58 1.89 19.83
C SER A 803 0.09 2.90 18.78
N GLY A 804 -0.93 3.69 19.09
CA GLY A 804 -1.60 4.55 18.09
C GLY A 804 -2.52 3.78 17.14
N VAL A 805 -2.79 2.50 17.43
CA VAL A 805 -3.73 1.68 16.67
C VAL A 805 -5.15 1.96 17.12
N ARG A 806 -6.02 2.34 16.18
CA ARG A 806 -7.45 2.47 16.43
C ARG A 806 -8.16 1.15 16.14
N SER A 807 -8.93 0.65 17.10
CA SER A 807 -9.79 -0.52 16.97
C SER A 807 -11.23 -0.20 17.39
N MET A 808 -12.13 -1.16 17.22
CA MET A 808 -13.56 -0.98 17.47
C MET A 808 -14.05 -1.88 18.59
N GLU A 809 -14.74 -1.30 19.57
CA GLU A 809 -15.52 -2.05 20.55
C GLU A 809 -16.69 -2.79 19.86
N ARG A 810 -16.88 -4.06 20.22
CA ARG A 810 -17.98 -4.93 19.77
C ARG A 810 -18.47 -5.80 20.93
N GLY A 811 -18.92 -5.15 21.98
CA GLY A 811 -19.45 -5.77 23.18
C GLY A 811 -20.66 -5.01 23.72
N THR A 812 -20.69 -4.84 25.04
CA THR A 812 -21.81 -4.23 25.77
C THR A 812 -22.16 -2.83 25.26
N VAL A 813 -21.20 -1.98 24.87
CA VAL A 813 -21.51 -0.62 24.37
C VAL A 813 -22.26 -0.72 23.05
N SER A 814 -21.76 -1.50 22.10
CA SER A 814 -22.37 -1.72 20.78
C SER A 814 -23.74 -2.41 20.83
N ALA A 815 -23.97 -3.31 21.78
CA ALA A 815 -25.24 -4.03 21.93
C ALA A 815 -26.42 -3.10 22.30
N GLY A 816 -26.13 -1.94 22.89
CA GLY A 816 -27.13 -0.96 23.26
C GLY A 816 -27.93 -1.35 24.52
N ARG A 817 -29.10 -0.74 24.66
CA ARG A 817 -30.04 -1.02 25.74
C ARG A 817 -31.26 -1.76 25.21
N ASP A 818 -31.88 -2.55 26.07
CA ASP A 818 -33.21 -3.07 25.80
C ASP A 818 -34.23 -1.92 25.91
N PRO A 819 -35.05 -1.66 24.87
CA PRO A 819 -35.95 -0.52 24.86
C PRO A 819 -37.13 -0.65 25.84
N ARG A 820 -37.45 -1.86 26.31
CA ARG A 820 -38.53 -2.09 27.28
C ARG A 820 -38.04 -1.90 28.72
N THR A 821 -36.81 -2.32 29.02
CA THR A 821 -36.27 -2.30 30.40
C THR A 821 -35.29 -1.15 30.68
N GLY A 822 -34.73 -0.54 29.63
CA GLY A 822 -33.65 0.45 29.75
C GLY A 822 -32.31 -0.12 30.22
N ARG A 823 -32.19 -1.43 30.46
CA ARG A 823 -30.95 -2.08 30.90
C ARG A 823 -30.00 -2.34 29.73
N HIS A 824 -28.71 -2.53 30.03
CA HIS A 824 -27.76 -3.00 29.03
C HIS A 824 -28.19 -4.36 28.47
N ARG A 825 -27.98 -4.55 27.17
CA ARG A 825 -27.93 -5.88 26.58
C ARG A 825 -26.51 -6.42 26.79
N TYR A 826 -26.39 -7.55 27.47
CA TYR A 826 -25.10 -8.20 27.72
C TYR A 826 -24.88 -9.30 26.70
N PRO A 827 -24.13 -9.05 25.61
CA PRO A 827 -23.78 -10.11 24.69
C PRO A 827 -22.85 -11.11 25.38
N LYS A 828 -22.96 -12.39 25.02
CA LYS A 828 -21.97 -13.40 25.43
C LYS A 828 -20.57 -13.07 24.90
N LEU A 829 -20.50 -12.40 23.75
CA LEU A 829 -19.29 -11.97 23.07
C LEU A 829 -18.96 -10.51 23.44
N GLU A 830 -17.95 -10.31 24.29
CA GLU A 830 -17.40 -9.00 24.68
C GLU A 830 -16.07 -8.78 23.96
N LEU A 831 -16.13 -8.25 22.73
CA LEU A 831 -15.02 -8.31 21.77
C LEU A 831 -14.44 -6.94 21.42
N VAL A 832 -13.15 -6.90 21.09
CA VAL A 832 -12.53 -5.82 20.32
C VAL A 832 -12.24 -6.32 18.91
N ARG A 833 -12.77 -5.61 17.92
CA ARG A 833 -12.59 -5.94 16.50
C ARG A 833 -11.40 -5.19 15.92
N LEU A 834 -10.45 -5.94 15.38
CA LEU A 834 -9.31 -5.48 14.60
C LEU A 834 -9.63 -5.70 13.12
N THR A 835 -10.23 -4.71 12.49
CA THR A 835 -10.78 -4.82 11.13
C THR A 835 -9.74 -4.42 10.11
N LEU A 836 -9.45 -5.24 9.12
CA LEU A 836 -8.41 -4.94 8.13
C LEU A 836 -9.03 -4.29 6.88
N PRO A 837 -8.72 -3.01 6.58
CA PRO A 837 -9.02 -2.44 5.27
C PRO A 837 -8.30 -3.20 4.15
N ARG A 838 -8.98 -3.42 3.04
CA ARG A 838 -8.45 -4.19 1.91
C ARG A 838 -7.34 -3.40 1.22
N ARG A 839 -6.17 -4.03 1.04
CA ARG A 839 -5.01 -3.50 0.28
C ARG A 839 -4.34 -2.25 0.89
N VAL A 840 -4.54 -1.96 2.18
CA VAL A 840 -4.04 -0.72 2.83
C VAL A 840 -2.79 -0.93 3.67
N TYR A 841 -2.77 -1.97 4.49
CA TYR A 841 -1.70 -2.23 5.46
C TYR A 841 -0.91 -3.47 5.07
N THR A 842 0.36 -3.47 5.44
CA THR A 842 1.33 -4.56 5.22
C THR A 842 1.42 -5.45 6.45
N SER A 843 2.13 -6.58 6.36
CA SER A 843 2.44 -7.41 7.52
C SER A 843 3.23 -6.67 8.60
N ALA A 844 4.12 -5.74 8.25
CA ALA A 844 4.88 -4.95 9.22
C ALA A 844 3.98 -4.03 10.07
N HIS A 845 2.92 -3.46 9.47
CA HIS A 845 1.89 -2.75 10.23
C HIS A 845 1.16 -3.67 11.20
N LEU A 846 0.80 -4.87 10.77
CA LEU A 846 0.07 -5.84 11.60
C LEU A 846 0.93 -6.37 12.75
N GLU A 847 2.24 -6.54 12.53
CA GLU A 847 3.21 -6.84 13.61
C GLU A 847 3.22 -5.76 14.69
N ALA A 848 3.19 -4.48 14.33
CA ALA A 848 3.09 -3.38 15.30
C ALA A 848 1.77 -3.42 16.11
N VAL A 849 0.68 -3.96 15.55
CA VAL A 849 -0.57 -4.18 16.28
C VAL A 849 -0.42 -5.31 17.30
N VAL A 850 0.24 -6.42 16.92
CA VAL A 850 0.55 -7.54 17.84
C VAL A 850 1.41 -7.03 18.99
N GLU A 851 2.47 -6.29 18.71
CA GLU A 851 3.36 -5.71 19.73
C GLU A 851 2.61 -4.80 20.70
N GLY A 852 1.71 -3.95 20.18
CA GLY A 852 0.87 -3.07 20.97
C GLY A 852 -0.06 -3.83 21.93
N LEU A 853 -0.72 -4.89 21.45
CA LEU A 853 -1.57 -5.74 22.29
C LEU A 853 -0.77 -6.54 23.31
N GLN A 854 0.40 -7.07 22.96
CA GLN A 854 1.30 -7.72 23.90
C GLN A 854 1.73 -6.76 25.02
N ALA A 855 2.02 -5.50 24.70
CA ALA A 855 2.36 -4.49 25.68
C ALA A 855 1.20 -4.19 26.64
N VAL A 856 -0.05 -4.16 26.14
CA VAL A 856 -1.24 -4.07 27.01
C VAL A 856 -1.40 -5.33 27.87
N LEU A 857 -1.24 -6.52 27.28
CA LEU A 857 -1.40 -7.80 27.98
C LEU A 857 -0.40 -7.95 29.14
N ARG A 858 0.85 -7.53 28.97
CA ARG A 858 1.89 -7.54 30.01
C ARG A 858 1.53 -6.72 31.26
N ARG A 859 0.65 -5.72 31.14
CA ARG A 859 0.23 -4.84 32.23
C ARG A 859 -1.26 -4.95 32.56
N ARG A 860 -1.94 -6.00 32.08
CA ARG A 860 -3.40 -6.12 32.14
C ARG A 860 -3.99 -5.96 33.54
N ASP A 861 -3.31 -6.46 34.57
CA ASP A 861 -3.78 -6.42 35.96
C ASP A 861 -3.79 -4.99 36.55
N THR A 862 -3.05 -4.07 35.93
CA THR A 862 -3.01 -2.64 36.32
C THR A 862 -4.10 -1.81 35.64
N VAL A 863 -4.70 -2.34 34.58
CA VAL A 863 -5.74 -1.64 33.81
C VAL A 863 -7.04 -1.60 34.63
N ARG A 864 -7.73 -0.46 34.58
CA ARG A 864 -9.03 -0.23 35.24
C ARG A 864 -10.12 -0.13 34.19
N GLY A 865 -11.35 -0.43 34.59
CA GLY A 865 -12.51 -0.29 33.73
C GLY A 865 -12.85 1.18 33.44
N LEU A 866 -13.89 1.38 32.64
CA LEU A 866 -14.39 2.69 32.27
C LEU A 866 -15.79 2.94 32.85
N ARG A 867 -16.11 4.20 33.11
CA ARG A 867 -17.46 4.68 33.42
C ARG A 867 -17.97 5.52 32.26
N MET A 868 -19.19 5.25 31.80
CA MET A 868 -19.84 6.09 30.77
C MET A 868 -20.32 7.40 31.41
N VAL A 869 -19.87 8.53 30.88
CA VAL A 869 -20.20 9.89 31.37
C VAL A 869 -21.14 10.64 30.44
N TYR A 870 -21.28 10.19 29.20
CA TYR A 870 -22.26 10.68 28.24
C TYR A 870 -22.75 9.51 27.37
N GLU A 871 -24.07 9.37 27.24
CA GLU A 871 -24.75 8.33 26.46
C GLU A 871 -25.75 8.99 25.50
N PRO A 872 -25.59 8.87 24.17
CA PRO A 872 -26.59 9.36 23.21
C PRO A 872 -27.81 8.41 23.16
N PRO A 873 -28.97 8.88 22.67
CA PRO A 873 -30.22 8.11 22.72
C PRO A 873 -30.27 6.89 21.78
N VAL A 874 -29.55 6.93 20.66
CA VAL A 874 -29.50 5.87 19.64
C VAL A 874 -28.06 5.60 19.21
N LEU A 875 -27.77 4.35 18.83
CA LEU A 875 -26.46 3.91 18.31
C LEU A 875 -25.28 4.40 19.16
N ARG A 876 -25.35 4.15 20.47
CA ARG A 876 -24.51 4.81 21.49
C ARG A 876 -23.01 4.70 21.33
N PHE A 877 -22.53 3.62 20.73
CA PHE A 877 -21.11 3.38 20.51
C PHE A 877 -20.43 4.46 19.64
N PHE A 878 -21.16 5.17 18.78
CA PHE A 878 -20.57 6.21 17.93
C PHE A 878 -20.10 7.44 18.70
N THR A 879 -20.84 7.90 19.71
CA THR A 879 -20.61 9.21 20.34
C THR A 879 -20.65 9.20 21.86
N ALA A 880 -20.85 8.04 22.50
CA ALA A 880 -20.69 7.91 23.95
C ALA A 880 -19.29 8.37 24.40
N ARG A 881 -19.21 8.92 25.61
CA ARG A 881 -17.94 9.32 26.25
C ARG A 881 -17.79 8.62 27.58
N PHE A 882 -16.55 8.36 27.94
CA PHE A 882 -16.15 7.61 29.12
C PHE A 882 -15.02 8.29 29.88
N GLU A 883 -14.81 7.87 31.12
CA GLU A 883 -13.64 8.19 31.94
C GLU A 883 -13.13 6.91 32.65
N PRO A 884 -11.84 6.85 33.05
CA PRO A 884 -11.31 5.74 33.84
C PRO A 884 -11.94 5.67 35.25
N LEU A 885 -12.13 4.46 35.76
CA LEU A 885 -12.58 4.16 37.14
C LEU A 885 -11.44 4.23 38.16
#